data_AF-A0A942DM66-F1
#
_entry.id   AF-A0A942DM66-F1
#
_cell.length_a   1.000
_cell.length_b   1.000
_cell.length_c   1.000
_cell.angle_alpha   90.00
_cell.angle_beta   90.00
_cell.angle_gamma   90.00
#
_symmetry.space_group_name_H-M   'P 1'
#
loop_
_entity.id
_entity.type
_entity.pdbx_description
1 polymer ?
#
loop_
_entity_poly.entity_id
_entity_poly.type
_entity_poly.pdbx_seq_one_letter_code
_entity_poly.pdbx_strand_id
1 'polypeptide(L)'
;MKIWLLVLSTFLIQCSTLTNTPFVGPQTRVTASSKMVLDKSGYLYDPQDKSCDGYPRVMVETMPGTCLGMVLPRDRALDAATQKGFVKPRTIVQIPKTNQFLVVDMGGWNPKNGRLFWLKPGKTGNYEIQLLKFALDNPHGLAMGPDGFYYIGEKTQISKFHFVNGQITDWQIVIGNIPRKEGYMHPLSQFTFDPRNGDLYINSGSPSDHCIVQGTGAYKSCPEEAAQGNGAIYRIPGEQLKHLPVGGIRYFEVAASGLRNSMAMAISSQGFLIQGENSRDFPELEEPYEEMNLIDLDNKRGLHYGWPYCYDFHATSPEWLFPENKTLPIHQQFKKPIDCTATDPQGPGDYQAPLALMPPHVAPLHMAYYRGNLFKDLFGGKLLVTWHGYQPTGHRLVAYPVDNRGVPVTKPVDKTAVFNFNQPGTCPTKKLFAPHGGMDRQAPYEEVISKWNEVKNVRPKGAPVAFTEAEDGSLWIVEDRENRTILRLARTQTANYQESCNKDAATAIDPSIELLAWRSMIKANPALDQGYKQVQAELVQKYCLGCHGNLEADDIAKDRFSNLDFLVKNEWIQPKNLEHSKMYGAIARVEGYTPMPPVDKPQFYGTSEGERLNKIVSQWIQSMPTDVESTYARFTMADKRNVRAAAGTSAKVCGQLMAGDIVYIDPRPSTIVTANNIKWSRVYLVPSHSRLFKDACPAPEDGVYFVSR
;
A
#
# COMPACT_ATOMS: atom_id res chain seq x y z
N MET A 1 -10.92 -73.36 32.30
CA MET A 1 -10.01 -72.36 32.90
C MET A 1 -8.73 -72.33 32.08
N LYS A 2 -8.29 -71.14 31.64
CA LYS A 2 -7.08 -70.81 30.85
C LYS A 2 -7.11 -71.16 29.34
N ILE A 3 -6.54 -70.40 28.39
CA ILE A 3 -5.90 -69.07 28.28
C ILE A 3 -5.93 -68.70 26.77
N TRP A 4 -5.90 -67.40 26.49
CA TRP A 4 -5.76 -66.60 25.25
C TRP A 4 -5.07 -67.18 24.00
N LEU A 5 -5.52 -66.76 22.79
CA LEU A 5 -4.81 -65.78 21.93
C LEU A 5 -5.66 -65.34 20.71
N LEU A 6 -5.52 -64.07 20.31
CA LEU A 6 -6.14 -63.40 19.15
C LEU A 6 -5.56 -63.87 17.79
N VAL A 7 -6.40 -63.91 16.75
CA VAL A 7 -5.99 -63.71 15.34
C VAL A 7 -7.02 -62.84 14.59
N LEU A 8 -6.50 -61.89 13.81
CA LEU A 8 -7.17 -60.92 12.94
C LEU A 8 -7.74 -61.59 11.67
N SER A 9 -8.88 -61.12 11.16
CA SER A 9 -9.31 -61.40 9.78
C SER A 9 -10.08 -60.23 9.14
N THR A 10 -9.62 -59.83 7.95
CA THR A 10 -10.18 -58.85 7.01
C THR A 10 -11.43 -59.36 6.31
N PHE A 11 -12.36 -58.47 5.93
CA PHE A 11 -13.42 -58.79 4.97
C PHE A 11 -13.63 -57.68 3.91
N LEU A 12 -13.57 -58.12 2.66
CA LEU A 12 -14.06 -57.47 1.43
C LEU A 12 -15.56 -57.76 1.27
N ILE A 13 -16.33 -56.83 0.67
CA ILE A 13 -17.69 -57.10 0.18
C ILE A 13 -17.85 -56.57 -1.26
N GLN A 14 -18.50 -57.40 -2.08
CA GLN A 14 -18.69 -57.34 -3.53
C GLN A 14 -19.86 -56.45 -3.99
N CYS A 15 -19.82 -56.12 -5.29
CA CYS A 15 -20.84 -55.46 -6.10
C CYS A 15 -22.05 -56.35 -6.48
N SER A 16 -23.19 -55.70 -6.72
CA SER A 16 -24.18 -56.13 -7.73
C SER A 16 -25.01 -54.95 -8.25
N THR A 17 -25.43 -55.08 -9.50
CA THR A 17 -25.83 -54.09 -10.52
C THR A 17 -27.29 -53.64 -10.50
N LEU A 18 -27.58 -52.41 -10.99
CA LEU A 18 -28.90 -51.94 -11.44
C LEU A 18 -28.80 -51.23 -12.80
N THR A 19 -29.85 -51.38 -13.61
CA THR A 19 -29.96 -51.20 -15.07
C THR A 19 -30.37 -49.78 -15.54
N ASN A 20 -30.01 -49.48 -16.79
CA ASN A 20 -30.09 -48.21 -17.55
C ASN A 20 -31.49 -47.56 -17.74
N THR A 21 -31.53 -46.22 -17.64
CA THR A 21 -32.18 -45.26 -18.57
C THR A 21 -31.45 -43.90 -18.43
N PRO A 22 -31.41 -43.03 -19.47
CA PRO A 22 -30.24 -42.25 -19.82
C PRO A 22 -30.03 -41.05 -18.89
N PHE A 23 -28.92 -41.06 -18.16
CA PHE A 23 -28.33 -39.88 -17.55
C PHE A 23 -27.89 -38.95 -18.68
N VAL A 24 -28.42 -37.73 -18.69
CA VAL A 24 -27.80 -36.61 -19.40
C VAL A 24 -26.41 -36.47 -18.78
N GLY A 25 -25.39 -36.81 -19.57
CA GLY A 25 -24.02 -36.97 -19.11
C GLY A 25 -23.48 -35.69 -18.43
N PRO A 26 -22.39 -35.83 -17.66
CA PRO A 26 -21.68 -34.67 -17.14
C PRO A 26 -21.33 -33.78 -18.33
N GLN A 27 -21.69 -32.50 -18.26
CA GLN A 27 -21.25 -31.53 -19.26
C GLN A 27 -19.74 -31.64 -19.35
N THR A 28 -19.32 -32.30 -20.41
CA THR A 28 -17.96 -32.38 -20.89
C THR A 28 -17.40 -30.97 -20.87
N ARG A 29 -16.24 -30.81 -20.20
CA ARG A 29 -15.36 -29.63 -20.37
C ARG A 29 -15.44 -29.20 -21.83
N VAL A 30 -16.09 -28.08 -22.07
CA VAL A 30 -16.07 -27.43 -23.37
C VAL A 30 -14.61 -27.02 -23.57
N THR A 31 -13.96 -27.77 -24.45
CA THR A 31 -12.79 -27.40 -25.26
C THR A 31 -12.02 -26.17 -24.79
N ALA A 32 -10.82 -26.42 -24.23
CA ALA A 32 -9.76 -25.44 -24.15
C ALA A 32 -9.37 -24.99 -25.56
N SER A 33 -9.93 -23.86 -25.98
CA SER A 33 -9.37 -22.98 -26.99
C SER A 33 -9.98 -21.60 -26.79
N SER A 34 -9.42 -20.83 -25.86
CA SER A 34 -9.73 -19.41 -25.71
C SER A 34 -8.42 -18.69 -25.41
N LYS A 35 -8.10 -17.72 -26.27
CA LYS A 35 -6.87 -16.94 -26.20
C LYS A 35 -6.92 -16.12 -24.91
N MET A 36 -6.19 -16.52 -23.87
CA MET A 36 -5.97 -15.70 -22.68
C MET A 36 -5.62 -14.28 -23.13
N VAL A 37 -6.26 -13.27 -22.53
CA VAL A 37 -6.01 -11.87 -22.84
C VAL A 37 -5.33 -11.24 -21.64
N LEU A 38 -4.18 -10.61 -21.90
CA LEU A 38 -3.56 -9.66 -20.99
C LEU A 38 -4.10 -8.27 -21.34
N ASP A 39 -5.01 -7.75 -20.53
CA ASP A 39 -5.63 -6.45 -20.81
C ASP A 39 -4.77 -5.27 -20.30
N LYS A 40 -5.23 -4.03 -20.57
CA LYS A 40 -4.51 -2.81 -20.15
C LYS A 40 -4.54 -2.56 -18.64
N SER A 41 -5.38 -3.28 -17.91
CA SER A 41 -5.38 -3.29 -16.44
C SER A 41 -4.23 -4.14 -15.90
N GLY A 42 -3.59 -4.98 -16.74
CA GLY A 42 -2.46 -5.83 -16.40
C GLY A 42 -2.86 -7.26 -15.99
N TYR A 43 -4.15 -7.62 -16.07
CA TYR A 43 -4.62 -8.95 -15.71
C TYR A 43 -4.65 -9.87 -16.93
N LEU A 44 -4.12 -11.08 -16.76
CA LEU A 44 -4.29 -12.19 -17.69
C LEU A 44 -5.50 -13.02 -17.25
N TYR A 45 -6.50 -13.15 -18.12
CA TYR A 45 -7.68 -14.00 -17.89
C TYR A 45 -8.26 -14.50 -19.22
N ASP A 46 -9.14 -15.48 -19.16
CA ASP A 46 -9.96 -15.89 -20.29
C ASP A 46 -11.27 -15.08 -20.31
N PRO A 47 -11.53 -14.21 -21.30
CA PRO A 47 -12.77 -13.43 -21.38
C PRO A 47 -14.05 -14.28 -21.48
N GLN A 48 -13.93 -15.53 -21.93
CA GLN A 48 -15.03 -16.49 -22.03
C GLN A 48 -15.26 -17.25 -20.72
N ASP A 49 -14.33 -17.18 -19.77
CA ASP A 49 -14.54 -17.76 -18.45
C ASP A 49 -15.70 -17.05 -17.74
N LYS A 50 -16.59 -17.87 -17.18
CA LYS A 50 -17.76 -17.47 -16.39
C LYS A 50 -17.79 -18.16 -15.03
N SER A 51 -16.71 -18.84 -14.65
CA SER A 51 -16.58 -19.64 -13.42
C SER A 51 -16.64 -18.81 -12.14
N CYS A 52 -16.49 -17.48 -12.25
CA CYS A 52 -16.64 -16.56 -11.13
C CYS A 52 -17.92 -15.74 -11.25
N ASP A 53 -19.04 -16.36 -10.91
CA ASP A 53 -20.38 -15.76 -10.89
C ASP A 53 -20.73 -14.97 -12.16
N GLY A 54 -20.44 -15.58 -13.31
CA GLY A 54 -20.69 -14.97 -14.62
C GLY A 54 -19.60 -14.02 -15.14
N TYR A 55 -18.52 -13.81 -14.38
CA TYR A 55 -17.39 -12.98 -14.78
C TYR A 55 -16.12 -13.80 -15.03
N PRO A 56 -15.23 -13.33 -15.93
CA PRO A 56 -13.90 -13.88 -16.08
C PRO A 56 -13.14 -13.90 -14.77
N ARG A 57 -12.60 -15.05 -14.38
CA ARG A 57 -11.82 -15.16 -13.16
C ARG A 57 -10.45 -14.54 -13.34
N VAL A 58 -10.04 -13.68 -12.40
CA VAL A 58 -8.66 -13.20 -12.32
C VAL A 58 -7.80 -14.14 -11.48
N MET A 59 -6.52 -14.26 -11.83
CA MET A 59 -5.56 -15.14 -11.17
C MET A 59 -4.98 -14.54 -9.88
N VAL A 60 -5.87 -14.25 -8.93
CA VAL A 60 -5.57 -13.72 -7.59
C VAL A 60 -6.06 -14.72 -6.54
N GLU A 61 -5.28 -14.91 -5.48
CA GLU A 61 -5.65 -15.82 -4.40
C GLU A 61 -6.74 -15.20 -3.51
N THR A 62 -7.73 -16.01 -3.17
CA THR A 62 -8.87 -15.60 -2.34
C THR A 62 -9.14 -16.69 -1.31
N MET A 63 -9.88 -16.36 -0.25
CA MET A 63 -10.28 -17.33 0.78
C MET A 63 -11.06 -18.51 0.17
N PRO A 64 -10.84 -19.76 0.64
CA PRO A 64 -11.52 -20.96 0.14
C PRO A 64 -13.03 -20.79 -0.09
N GLY A 65 -13.51 -21.23 -1.26
CA GLY A 65 -14.93 -21.11 -1.64
C GLY A 65 -15.33 -19.76 -2.23
N THR A 66 -14.35 -18.89 -2.54
CA THR A 66 -14.56 -17.59 -3.19
C THR A 66 -13.72 -17.45 -4.46
N CYS A 67 -14.08 -16.48 -5.28
CA CYS A 67 -13.35 -16.12 -6.49
C CYS A 67 -13.42 -14.62 -6.71
N LEU A 68 -12.47 -14.09 -7.48
CA LEU A 68 -12.46 -12.69 -7.89
C LEU A 68 -12.71 -12.62 -9.41
N GLY A 69 -13.78 -11.93 -9.78
CA GLY A 69 -14.25 -11.80 -11.16
C GLY A 69 -13.98 -10.40 -11.72
N MET A 70 -13.53 -10.32 -12.98
CA MET A 70 -13.34 -9.07 -13.70
C MET A 70 -14.67 -8.54 -14.22
N VAL A 71 -15.20 -7.48 -13.59
CA VAL A 71 -16.45 -6.85 -14.05
C VAL A 71 -16.18 -5.84 -15.14
N LEU A 72 -15.29 -4.89 -14.86
CA LEU A 72 -14.97 -3.79 -15.77
C LEU A 72 -13.45 -3.55 -15.79
N PRO A 73 -12.76 -4.02 -16.84
CA PRO A 73 -11.35 -3.75 -17.05
C PRO A 73 -11.13 -2.31 -17.55
N ARG A 74 -9.90 -1.82 -17.38
CA ARG A 74 -9.48 -0.43 -17.71
C ARG A 74 -9.83 -0.01 -19.13
N ASP A 75 -9.66 -0.91 -20.09
CA ASP A 75 -9.89 -0.65 -21.52
C ASP A 75 -11.38 -0.51 -21.87
N ARG A 76 -12.29 -1.11 -21.08
CA ARG A 76 -13.74 -0.97 -21.23
C ARG A 76 -14.35 0.07 -20.31
N ALA A 77 -13.61 0.56 -19.32
CA ALA A 77 -14.04 1.61 -18.41
C ALA A 77 -14.03 3.00 -19.07
N LEU A 78 -14.80 3.17 -20.15
CA LEU A 78 -14.93 4.39 -20.95
C LEU A 78 -16.39 4.73 -21.18
N ASP A 79 -16.77 5.97 -20.89
CA ASP A 79 -18.07 6.51 -21.29
C ASP A 79 -18.13 6.68 -22.81
N ALA A 80 -19.14 6.08 -23.44
CA ALA A 80 -19.23 6.02 -24.90
C ALA A 80 -19.38 7.41 -25.56
N ALA A 81 -20.03 8.37 -24.90
CA ALA A 81 -20.33 9.68 -25.46
C ALA A 81 -19.14 10.65 -25.34
N THR A 82 -18.47 10.64 -24.20
CA THR A 82 -17.43 11.60 -23.82
C THR A 82 -16.03 11.05 -23.95
N GLN A 83 -15.89 9.72 -24.11
CA GLN A 83 -14.62 8.99 -24.10
C GLN A 83 -13.80 9.22 -22.82
N LYS A 84 -14.46 9.66 -21.73
CA LYS A 84 -13.83 9.77 -20.41
C LYS A 84 -13.96 8.45 -19.69
N GLY A 85 -12.83 7.92 -19.25
CA GLY A 85 -12.75 6.70 -18.47
C GLY A 85 -12.21 6.92 -17.05
N PHE A 86 -11.99 5.81 -16.36
CA PHE A 86 -11.31 5.83 -15.07
C PHE A 86 -9.85 6.29 -15.18
N VAL A 87 -9.45 7.14 -14.24
CA VAL A 87 -8.08 7.59 -14.05
C VAL A 87 -7.58 7.22 -12.65
N LYS A 88 -8.38 7.52 -11.62
CA LYS A 88 -8.13 7.16 -10.22
C LYS A 88 -9.48 6.90 -9.53
N PRO A 89 -10.17 5.80 -9.86
CA PRO A 89 -11.47 5.46 -9.26
C PRO A 89 -11.27 5.19 -7.76
N ARG A 90 -12.21 5.63 -6.92
CA ARG A 90 -12.08 5.62 -5.46
C ARG A 90 -13.16 4.79 -4.79
N THR A 91 -14.38 5.30 -4.77
CA THR A 91 -15.50 4.71 -4.01
C THR A 91 -16.61 4.28 -4.95
N ILE A 92 -17.23 3.15 -4.63
CA ILE A 92 -18.40 2.60 -5.33
C ILE A 92 -19.54 2.43 -4.32
N VAL A 93 -20.77 2.70 -4.74
CA VAL A 93 -21.98 2.49 -3.94
C VAL A 93 -23.08 1.94 -4.84
N GLN A 94 -23.76 0.88 -4.42
CA GLN A 94 -24.91 0.36 -5.16
C GLN A 94 -26.12 1.29 -5.02
N ILE A 95 -26.84 1.47 -6.12
CA ILE A 95 -28.14 2.13 -6.12
C ILE A 95 -29.18 1.12 -5.58
N PRO A 96 -29.90 1.41 -4.49
CA PRO A 96 -30.81 0.47 -3.85
C PRO A 96 -31.83 -0.14 -4.81
N LYS A 97 -32.13 -1.43 -4.63
CA LYS A 97 -33.07 -2.25 -5.40
C LYS A 97 -32.73 -2.39 -6.88
N THR A 98 -31.46 -2.17 -7.23
CA THR A 98 -30.98 -2.28 -8.62
C THR A 98 -29.62 -2.97 -8.65
N ASN A 99 -29.21 -3.45 -9.82
CA ASN A 99 -27.85 -3.94 -10.07
C ASN A 99 -26.93 -2.83 -10.63
N GLN A 100 -27.20 -1.57 -10.29
CA GLN A 100 -26.47 -0.41 -10.78
C GLN A 100 -25.71 0.27 -9.65
N PHE A 101 -24.68 1.02 -9.98
CA PHE A 101 -23.78 1.63 -9.00
C PHE A 101 -23.40 3.05 -9.40
N LEU A 102 -23.02 3.84 -8.40
CA LEU A 102 -22.32 5.10 -8.58
C LEU A 102 -20.83 4.88 -8.25
N VAL A 103 -19.95 5.41 -9.08
CA VAL A 103 -18.50 5.30 -8.90
C VAL A 103 -17.88 6.69 -8.95
N VAL A 104 -17.18 7.07 -7.88
CA VAL A 104 -16.38 8.29 -7.83
C VAL A 104 -15.00 8.02 -8.41
N ASP A 105 -14.54 8.90 -9.30
CA ASP A 105 -13.18 8.92 -9.83
C ASP A 105 -12.52 10.25 -9.52
N MET A 106 -11.37 10.21 -8.85
CA MET A 106 -10.65 11.40 -8.44
C MET A 106 -10.07 12.18 -9.62
N GLY A 107 -9.84 11.50 -10.75
CA GLY A 107 -9.27 12.05 -11.97
C GLY A 107 -7.77 12.32 -11.96
N GLY A 108 -7.18 12.48 -10.79
CA GLY A 108 -5.79 12.89 -10.62
C GLY A 108 -5.66 13.87 -9.47
N TRP A 109 -4.44 14.36 -9.24
CA TRP A 109 -4.17 15.36 -8.21
C TRP A 109 -4.47 16.80 -8.67
N ASN A 110 -4.54 17.04 -9.98
CA ASN A 110 -4.96 18.33 -10.52
C ASN A 110 -6.39 18.66 -10.08
N PRO A 111 -6.65 19.91 -9.67
CA PRO A 111 -7.97 20.32 -9.23
C PRO A 111 -8.98 20.21 -10.37
N LYS A 112 -10.27 20.08 -10.02
CA LYS A 112 -11.38 20.03 -10.98
C LYS A 112 -11.15 19.02 -12.13
N ASN A 113 -10.66 17.83 -11.81
CA ASN A 113 -10.47 16.74 -12.77
C ASN A 113 -11.27 15.49 -12.41
N GLY A 114 -11.98 15.51 -11.28
CA GLY A 114 -12.77 14.40 -10.78
C GLY A 114 -14.10 14.22 -11.51
N ARG A 115 -14.61 13.00 -11.44
CA ARG A 115 -15.81 12.52 -12.14
C ARG A 115 -16.69 11.73 -11.19
N LEU A 116 -17.98 11.78 -11.44
CA LEU A 116 -18.95 10.82 -10.90
C LEU A 116 -19.53 10.05 -12.09
N PHE A 117 -19.43 8.73 -12.03
CA PHE A 117 -19.93 7.82 -13.06
C PHE A 117 -21.11 7.01 -12.54
N TRP A 118 -22.01 6.66 -13.45
CA TRP A 118 -23.03 5.64 -13.29
C TRP A 118 -22.56 4.35 -13.96
N LEU A 119 -22.37 3.30 -13.17
CA LEU A 119 -22.01 1.97 -13.63
C LEU A 119 -23.29 1.13 -13.74
N LYS A 120 -23.59 0.61 -14.93
CA LYS A 120 -24.83 -0.12 -15.21
C LYS A 120 -24.61 -1.28 -16.19
N PRO A 121 -25.47 -2.32 -16.18
CA PRO A 121 -25.46 -3.32 -17.23
C PRO A 121 -25.82 -2.69 -18.58
N GLY A 122 -24.99 -2.93 -19.60
CA GLY A 122 -25.27 -2.60 -20.99
C GLY A 122 -26.18 -3.64 -21.66
N LYS A 123 -26.47 -3.44 -22.95
CA LYS A 123 -27.39 -4.29 -23.73
C LYS A 123 -26.98 -5.77 -23.80
N THR A 124 -25.68 -6.05 -23.70
CA THR A 124 -25.11 -7.41 -23.76
C THR A 124 -24.91 -8.04 -22.39
N GLY A 125 -25.37 -7.39 -21.31
CA GLY A 125 -25.18 -7.82 -19.92
C GLY A 125 -23.82 -7.42 -19.31
N ASN A 126 -22.85 -7.04 -20.13
CA ASN A 126 -21.59 -6.46 -19.65
C ASN A 126 -21.82 -5.07 -19.06
N TYR A 127 -21.16 -4.76 -17.96
CA TYR A 127 -21.23 -3.44 -17.36
C TYR A 127 -20.53 -2.38 -18.22
N GLU A 128 -21.12 -1.18 -18.25
CA GLU A 128 -20.64 0.04 -18.89
C GLU A 128 -20.74 1.21 -17.92
N ILE A 129 -19.98 2.29 -18.18
CA ILE A 129 -20.06 3.53 -17.39
C ILE A 129 -20.67 4.65 -18.21
N GLN A 130 -21.41 5.52 -17.53
CA GLN A 130 -21.90 6.79 -18.06
C GLN A 130 -21.43 7.94 -17.16
N LEU A 131 -20.88 9.00 -17.73
CA LEU A 131 -20.47 10.18 -16.97
C LEU A 131 -21.71 10.96 -16.50
N LEU A 132 -21.85 11.15 -15.18
CA LEU A 132 -22.94 11.93 -14.60
C LEU A 132 -22.52 13.36 -14.26
N LYS A 133 -21.30 13.54 -13.74
CA LYS A 133 -20.82 14.86 -13.32
C LYS A 133 -19.33 15.02 -13.53
N PHE A 134 -18.96 16.20 -14.04
CA PHE A 134 -17.61 16.72 -14.21
C PHE A 134 -17.70 18.25 -14.12
N ALA A 135 -16.76 18.98 -13.52
CA ALA A 135 -15.44 18.59 -13.06
C ALA A 135 -15.27 18.77 -11.54
N LEU A 136 -15.33 17.66 -10.80
CA LEU A 136 -15.26 17.63 -9.33
C LEU A 136 -13.82 17.84 -8.84
N ASP A 137 -13.64 18.38 -7.63
CA ASP A 137 -12.33 18.67 -7.06
C ASP A 137 -11.80 17.54 -6.18
N ASN A 138 -10.88 16.73 -6.73
CA ASN A 138 -10.31 15.52 -6.13
C ASN A 138 -11.30 14.70 -5.27
N PRO A 139 -12.44 14.25 -5.84
CA PRO A 139 -13.45 13.53 -5.07
C PRO A 139 -12.93 12.16 -4.60
N HIS A 140 -13.37 11.74 -3.41
CA HIS A 140 -13.04 10.43 -2.86
C HIS A 140 -14.24 9.74 -2.21
N GLY A 141 -14.75 10.28 -1.09
CA GLY A 141 -15.84 9.66 -0.34
C GLY A 141 -17.16 9.69 -1.11
N LEU A 142 -17.90 8.58 -1.06
CA LEU A 142 -19.24 8.43 -1.61
C LEU A 142 -20.02 7.48 -0.70
N ALA A 143 -21.17 7.90 -0.20
CA ALA A 143 -22.07 7.04 0.57
C ALA A 143 -23.52 7.52 0.43
N MET A 144 -24.47 6.61 0.58
CA MET A 144 -25.87 6.99 0.80
C MET A 144 -26.04 7.34 2.27
N GLY A 145 -26.58 8.53 2.54
CA GLY A 145 -26.92 8.98 3.88
C GLY A 145 -28.25 8.38 4.37
N PRO A 146 -28.51 8.43 5.68
CA PRO A 146 -29.76 7.92 6.27
C PRO A 146 -31.00 8.72 5.84
N ASP A 147 -30.81 9.91 5.28
CA ASP A 147 -31.86 10.77 4.72
C ASP A 147 -32.20 10.42 3.25
N GLY A 148 -31.56 9.41 2.67
CA GLY A 148 -31.80 8.95 1.29
C GLY A 148 -31.03 9.72 0.22
N PHE A 149 -30.23 10.72 0.58
CA PHE A 149 -29.33 11.40 -0.35
C PHE A 149 -28.02 10.63 -0.53
N TYR A 150 -27.39 10.75 -1.69
CA TYR A 150 -25.99 10.41 -1.86
C TYR A 150 -25.12 11.59 -1.47
N TYR A 151 -24.10 11.33 -0.66
CA TYR A 151 -23.10 12.30 -0.25
C TYR A 151 -21.81 12.03 -1.03
N ILE A 152 -21.12 13.10 -1.40
CA ILE A 152 -19.84 13.03 -2.12
C ILE A 152 -18.85 14.02 -1.52
N GLY A 153 -17.65 13.52 -1.21
CA GLY A 153 -16.58 14.29 -0.58
C GLY A 153 -15.55 14.74 -1.61
N GLU A 154 -15.47 16.05 -1.81
CA GLU A 154 -14.43 16.74 -2.57
C GLU A 154 -13.36 17.31 -1.62
N LYS A 155 -12.24 17.79 -2.18
CA LYS A 155 -11.11 18.30 -1.41
C LYS A 155 -11.48 19.40 -0.40
N THR A 156 -12.43 20.29 -0.70
CA THR A 156 -12.76 21.42 0.19
C THR A 156 -14.21 21.46 0.63
N GLN A 157 -15.00 20.45 0.24
CA GLN A 157 -16.44 20.42 0.53
C GLN A 157 -16.99 19.00 0.52
N ILE A 158 -18.15 18.83 1.16
CA ILE A 158 -19.03 17.68 0.96
C ILE A 158 -20.35 18.22 0.40
N SER A 159 -20.84 17.60 -0.66
CA SER A 159 -22.16 17.86 -1.22
C SER A 159 -23.05 16.63 -1.08
N LYS A 160 -24.37 16.82 -1.12
CA LYS A 160 -25.36 15.75 -1.22
C LYS A 160 -26.29 15.95 -2.40
N PHE A 161 -26.83 14.87 -2.95
CA PHE A 161 -27.70 14.88 -4.13
C PHE A 161 -28.61 13.66 -4.19
N HIS A 162 -29.69 13.74 -4.96
CA HIS A 162 -30.49 12.58 -5.33
C HIS A 162 -30.07 12.06 -6.71
N PHE A 163 -30.27 10.77 -6.93
CA PHE A 163 -30.11 10.15 -8.24
C PHE A 163 -31.43 9.49 -8.64
N VAL A 164 -32.10 10.05 -9.66
CA VAL A 164 -33.43 9.63 -10.10
C VAL A 164 -33.41 9.49 -11.62
N ASN A 165 -33.87 8.35 -12.13
CA ASN A 165 -34.01 8.08 -13.57
C ASN A 165 -32.75 8.40 -14.40
N GLY A 166 -31.56 8.07 -13.88
CA GLY A 166 -30.30 8.31 -14.60
C GLY A 166 -29.77 9.73 -14.49
N GLN A 167 -30.37 10.60 -13.67
CA GLN A 167 -30.00 12.00 -13.52
C GLN A 167 -29.73 12.37 -12.06
N ILE A 168 -28.81 13.32 -11.87
CA ILE A 168 -28.55 13.96 -10.59
C ILE A 168 -29.55 15.09 -10.38
N THR A 169 -30.23 15.11 -9.23
CA THR A 169 -31.12 16.20 -8.81
C THR A 169 -30.74 16.69 -7.42
N ASP A 170 -31.25 17.85 -7.01
CA ASP A 170 -31.16 18.38 -5.64
C ASP A 170 -29.73 18.45 -5.08
N TRP A 171 -28.78 18.87 -5.91
CA TRP A 171 -27.38 19.04 -5.48
C TRP A 171 -27.25 20.19 -4.48
N GLN A 172 -26.84 19.88 -3.25
CA GLN A 172 -26.72 20.82 -2.15
C GLN A 172 -25.36 20.68 -1.46
N ILE A 173 -24.76 21.81 -1.05
CA ILE A 173 -23.53 21.80 -0.25
C ILE A 173 -23.90 21.49 1.20
N VAL A 174 -23.30 20.44 1.76
CA VAL A 174 -23.46 20.02 3.17
C VAL A 174 -22.52 20.84 4.04
N ILE A 175 -21.24 20.88 3.68
CA ILE A 175 -20.20 21.67 4.32
C ILE A 175 -19.22 22.12 3.24
N GLY A 176 -18.86 23.40 3.25
CA GLY A 176 -17.89 23.98 2.33
C GLY A 176 -16.74 24.65 3.06
N ASN A 177 -15.71 25.04 2.32
CA ASN A 177 -14.51 25.69 2.85
C ASN A 177 -13.80 24.89 3.95
N ILE A 178 -13.81 23.55 3.85
CA ILE A 178 -12.96 22.70 4.68
C ILE A 178 -11.51 23.17 4.43
N PRO A 179 -10.73 23.51 5.48
CA PRO A 179 -9.49 24.27 5.35
C PRO A 179 -8.35 23.43 4.75
N ARG A 180 -8.37 23.21 3.43
CA ARG A 180 -7.36 22.44 2.70
C ARG A 180 -6.63 23.30 1.69
N LYS A 181 -5.35 23.60 1.96
CA LYS A 181 -4.53 24.43 1.07
C LYS A 181 -3.91 23.61 -0.06
N GLU A 182 -3.32 24.30 -1.03
CA GLU A 182 -2.44 23.66 -2.01
C GLU A 182 -1.19 23.11 -1.29
N GLY A 183 -0.67 21.96 -1.75
CA GLY A 183 0.47 21.28 -1.12
C GLY A 183 0.16 20.43 0.12
N TYR A 184 -1.11 20.38 0.59
CA TYR A 184 -1.52 19.45 1.65
C TYR A 184 -1.34 17.99 1.24
N MET A 185 -0.73 17.17 2.10
CA MET A 185 -0.46 15.76 1.82
C MET A 185 -1.70 14.87 1.87
N HIS A 186 -2.64 15.13 2.80
CA HIS A 186 -3.85 14.30 2.96
C HIS A 186 -5.15 15.09 2.72
N PRO A 187 -5.40 15.58 1.49
CA PRO A 187 -6.47 16.54 1.23
C PRO A 187 -7.83 15.88 0.90
N LEU A 188 -8.00 14.57 1.03
CA LEU A 188 -9.18 13.86 0.56
C LEU A 188 -10.27 13.79 1.64
N SER A 189 -11.52 14.10 1.26
CA SER A 189 -12.68 13.96 2.16
C SER A 189 -13.22 12.54 2.11
N GLN A 190 -12.96 11.80 3.18
CA GLN A 190 -13.63 10.54 3.47
C GLN A 190 -14.56 10.72 4.68
N PHE A 191 -15.68 10.01 4.71
CA PHE A 191 -16.67 10.17 5.76
C PHE A 191 -17.51 8.90 5.96
N THR A 192 -18.15 8.79 7.11
CA THR A 192 -19.11 7.74 7.45
C THR A 192 -20.25 8.31 8.28
N PHE A 193 -21.39 7.61 8.32
CA PHE A 193 -22.53 7.97 9.15
C PHE A 193 -22.59 7.07 10.39
N ASP A 194 -22.97 7.63 11.54
CA ASP A 194 -23.37 6.83 12.70
C ASP A 194 -24.78 6.26 12.43
N PRO A 195 -24.93 4.91 12.38
CA PRO A 195 -26.21 4.28 12.08
C PRO A 195 -27.29 4.51 13.15
N ARG A 196 -26.95 5.01 14.34
CA ARG A 196 -27.87 5.20 15.47
C ARG A 196 -28.66 6.51 15.36
N ASN A 197 -28.00 7.57 14.87
CA ASN A 197 -28.53 8.94 14.89
C ASN A 197 -28.33 9.72 13.58
N GLY A 198 -27.56 9.18 12.63
CA GLY A 198 -27.29 9.80 11.35
C GLY A 198 -26.25 10.93 11.38
N ASP A 199 -25.47 11.05 12.46
CA ASP A 199 -24.35 11.98 12.51
C ASP A 199 -23.31 11.66 11.44
N LEU A 200 -22.77 12.70 10.81
CA LEU A 200 -21.73 12.59 9.79
C LEU A 200 -20.35 12.79 10.42
N TYR A 201 -19.47 11.80 10.26
CA TYR A 201 -18.08 11.84 10.71
C TYR A 201 -17.14 11.98 9.52
N ILE A 202 -16.25 12.96 9.53
CA ILE A 202 -15.45 13.37 8.36
C ILE A 202 -13.97 13.34 8.70
N ASN A 203 -13.17 12.70 7.85
CA ASN A 203 -11.71 12.76 7.89
C ASN A 203 -11.21 14.17 7.59
N SER A 204 -10.36 14.68 8.48
CA SER A 204 -9.50 15.82 8.21
C SER A 204 -8.04 15.38 8.35
N GLY A 205 -7.47 14.88 7.25
CA GLY A 205 -6.10 14.41 7.21
C GLY A 205 -5.08 15.54 7.42
N SER A 206 -3.90 15.18 7.89
CA SER A 206 -2.83 16.12 8.20
C SER A 206 -2.28 16.80 6.94
N PRO A 207 -1.89 18.09 7.02
CA PRO A 207 -1.18 18.78 5.96
C PRO A 207 0.20 18.20 5.70
N SER A 208 0.84 17.67 6.75
CA SER A 208 2.21 17.17 6.71
C SER A 208 2.37 15.77 7.35
N ASP A 209 3.57 15.21 7.28
CA ASP A 209 3.85 13.85 7.74
C ASP A 209 4.02 13.80 9.26
N HIS A 210 4.73 14.78 9.84
CA HIS A 210 5.12 14.81 11.25
C HIS A 210 4.97 16.20 11.89
N CYS A 211 3.98 16.96 11.41
CA CYS A 211 3.71 18.35 11.78
C CYS A 211 4.90 19.29 11.50
N ILE A 212 4.82 20.03 10.40
CA ILE A 212 5.88 20.97 10.02
C ILE A 212 5.54 22.35 10.56
N VAL A 213 6.40 22.87 11.44
CA VAL A 213 6.25 24.24 11.93
C VAL A 213 6.99 25.20 11.01
N GLN A 214 6.30 26.25 10.56
CA GLN A 214 6.85 27.33 9.76
C GLN A 214 6.85 28.63 10.57
N GLY A 215 7.91 29.44 10.44
CA GLY A 215 8.04 30.73 11.12
C GLY A 215 8.75 30.65 12.48
N THR A 216 8.58 31.68 13.31
CA THR A 216 9.23 31.83 14.63
C THR A 216 8.25 31.82 15.81
N GLY A 217 6.97 31.49 15.55
CA GLY A 217 5.92 31.48 16.56
C GLY A 217 6.10 30.38 17.60
N ALA A 218 5.65 30.64 18.83
CA ALA A 218 5.54 29.64 19.89
C ALA A 218 4.08 29.13 19.97
N TYR A 219 3.92 27.82 19.86
CA TYR A 219 2.67 27.07 19.89
C TYR A 219 2.60 26.17 21.13
N LYS A 220 1.37 25.91 21.61
CA LYS A 220 1.15 25.01 22.75
C LYS A 220 1.28 23.53 22.35
N SER A 221 0.79 23.19 21.16
CA SER A 221 0.82 21.87 20.53
C SER A 221 1.04 22.03 19.02
N CYS A 222 0.98 20.94 18.26
CA CYS A 222 1.12 20.96 16.80
C CYS A 222 0.16 22.00 16.18
N PRO A 223 0.65 23.01 15.44
CA PRO A 223 -0.21 24.06 14.87
C PRO A 223 -1.15 23.54 13.79
N GLU A 224 -0.83 22.43 13.13
CA GLU A 224 -1.71 21.80 12.14
C GLU A 224 -2.97 21.22 12.80
N GLU A 225 -2.86 20.75 14.04
CA GLU A 225 -3.98 20.31 14.86
C GLU A 225 -4.69 21.54 15.48
N ALA A 226 -4.00 22.30 16.33
CA ALA A 226 -4.62 23.28 17.21
C ALA A 226 -5.16 24.53 16.48
N ALA A 227 -4.52 24.96 15.39
CA ALA A 227 -4.92 26.19 14.68
C ALA A 227 -5.72 25.90 13.40
N GLN A 228 -5.51 24.74 12.78
CA GLN A 228 -6.13 24.41 11.48
C GLN A 228 -7.16 23.28 11.61
N GLY A 229 -7.22 22.58 12.75
CA GLY A 229 -8.14 21.49 13.00
C GLY A 229 -7.84 20.24 12.18
N ASN A 230 -6.62 20.02 11.69
CA ASN A 230 -6.28 18.84 10.90
C ASN A 230 -5.73 17.70 11.77
N GLY A 231 -5.53 16.53 11.17
CA GLY A 231 -5.13 15.34 11.91
C GLY A 231 -6.26 14.87 12.84
N ALA A 232 -7.50 14.93 12.36
CA ALA A 232 -8.70 14.84 13.20
C ALA A 232 -9.88 14.21 12.48
N ILE A 233 -10.90 13.84 13.26
CA ILE A 233 -12.23 13.48 12.76
C ILE A 233 -13.22 14.55 13.19
N TYR A 234 -13.90 15.15 12.23
CA TYR A 234 -14.99 16.08 12.48
C TYR A 234 -16.31 15.35 12.64
N ARG A 235 -17.24 15.93 13.41
CA ARG A 235 -18.63 15.50 13.53
C ARG A 235 -19.57 16.63 13.14
N ILE A 236 -20.58 16.29 12.35
CA ILE A 236 -21.74 17.12 12.10
C ILE A 236 -22.99 16.35 12.57
N PRO A 237 -23.78 16.90 13.51
CA PRO A 237 -25.00 16.24 13.98
C PRO A 237 -26.00 15.97 12.85
N GLY A 238 -26.62 14.79 12.86
CA GLY A 238 -27.55 14.34 11.80
C GLY A 238 -28.76 15.27 11.63
N GLU A 239 -29.25 15.87 12.72
CA GLU A 239 -30.33 16.86 12.66
C GLU A 239 -29.97 18.10 11.82
N GLN A 240 -28.71 18.52 11.80
CA GLN A 240 -28.26 19.65 10.97
C GLN A 240 -28.23 19.26 9.48
N LEU A 241 -28.05 17.99 9.16
CA LEU A 241 -28.02 17.49 7.78
C LEU A 241 -29.41 17.51 7.12
N LYS A 242 -30.47 17.44 7.93
CA LYS A 242 -31.87 17.53 7.46
C LYS A 242 -32.23 18.95 7.02
N HIS A 243 -31.64 19.96 7.65
CA HIS A 243 -31.94 21.38 7.41
C HIS A 243 -30.66 22.17 7.18
N LEU A 244 -30.12 22.08 5.96
CA LEU A 244 -28.89 22.78 5.61
C LEU A 244 -29.12 24.28 5.46
N PRO A 245 -28.29 25.14 6.08
CA PRO A 245 -28.32 26.56 5.82
C PRO A 245 -27.82 26.88 4.39
N VAL A 246 -28.16 28.06 3.89
CA VAL A 246 -27.65 28.52 2.58
C VAL A 246 -26.12 28.56 2.60
N GLY A 247 -25.50 27.80 1.69
CA GLY A 247 -24.04 27.66 1.59
C GLY A 247 -23.44 26.55 2.46
N GLY A 248 -24.26 25.75 3.15
CA GLY A 248 -23.83 24.62 3.95
C GLY A 248 -23.40 24.99 5.37
N ILE A 249 -23.19 23.96 6.17
CA ILE A 249 -22.78 24.03 7.57
C ILE A 249 -21.39 24.65 7.68
N ARG A 250 -21.21 25.54 8.66
CA ARG A 250 -19.95 26.28 8.90
C ARG A 250 -19.17 25.81 10.12
N TYR A 251 -19.83 25.10 11.03
CA TYR A 251 -19.27 24.68 12.30
C TYR A 251 -19.39 23.17 12.42
N PHE A 252 -18.33 22.54 12.89
CA PHE A 252 -18.26 21.12 13.17
C PHE A 252 -17.66 20.92 14.56
N GLU A 253 -17.94 19.78 15.16
CA GLU A 253 -17.29 19.35 16.40
C GLU A 253 -16.06 18.50 16.05
N VAL A 254 -15.04 18.52 16.92
CA VAL A 254 -13.92 17.58 16.82
C VAL A 254 -14.26 16.35 17.66
N ALA A 255 -14.43 15.20 17.01
CA ALA A 255 -14.73 13.94 17.68
C ALA A 255 -13.46 13.28 18.24
N ALA A 256 -12.36 13.38 17.50
CA ALA A 256 -11.04 12.84 17.82
C ALA A 256 -9.95 13.69 17.15
N SER A 257 -8.78 13.81 17.77
CA SER A 257 -7.59 14.44 17.19
C SER A 257 -6.36 13.54 17.31
N GLY A 258 -5.24 13.93 16.72
CA GLY A 258 -4.03 13.11 16.70
C GLY A 258 -4.09 11.90 15.77
N LEU A 259 -4.87 12.00 14.69
CA LEU A 259 -5.06 10.97 13.66
C LEU A 259 -4.53 11.48 12.32
N ARG A 260 -3.41 10.96 11.83
CA ARG A 260 -2.70 11.51 10.66
C ARG A 260 -3.61 11.55 9.42
N ASN A 261 -4.29 10.45 9.08
CA ASN A 261 -5.16 10.36 7.93
C ASN A 261 -6.15 9.18 8.03
N SER A 262 -7.41 9.51 8.37
CA SER A 262 -8.49 8.56 8.68
C SER A 262 -9.31 8.15 7.45
N MET A 263 -8.72 7.40 6.53
CA MET A 263 -9.43 6.97 5.31
C MET A 263 -10.31 5.74 5.55
N ALA A 264 -9.86 4.76 6.33
CA ALA A 264 -10.72 3.66 6.74
C ALA A 264 -11.51 4.05 8.00
N MET A 265 -12.84 4.18 7.90
CA MET A 265 -13.71 4.44 9.05
C MET A 265 -15.00 3.62 8.95
N ALA A 266 -15.40 2.99 10.05
CA ALA A 266 -16.71 2.34 10.19
C ALA A 266 -17.25 2.58 11.60
N ILE A 267 -18.57 2.74 11.73
CA ILE A 267 -19.23 2.92 13.03
C ILE A 267 -20.09 1.69 13.32
N SER A 268 -19.86 1.07 14.47
CA SER A 268 -20.65 -0.05 14.95
C SER A 268 -22.06 0.41 15.35
N SER A 269 -23.03 -0.50 15.33
CA SER A 269 -24.39 -0.19 15.80
C SER A 269 -24.46 0.18 17.29
N GLN A 270 -23.38 -0.02 18.04
CA GLN A 270 -23.25 0.32 19.46
C GLN A 270 -22.53 1.65 19.70
N GLY A 271 -22.12 2.38 18.65
CA GLY A 271 -21.49 3.70 18.81
C GLY A 271 -19.99 3.72 18.94
N PHE A 272 -19.33 2.67 18.48
CA PHE A 272 -17.88 2.64 18.40
C PHE A 272 -17.45 2.99 16.99
N LEU A 273 -16.70 4.08 16.81
CA LEU A 273 -16.05 4.40 15.55
C LEU A 273 -14.69 3.69 15.53
N ILE A 274 -14.52 2.79 14.57
CA ILE A 274 -13.25 2.13 14.29
C ILE A 274 -12.60 2.93 13.17
N GLN A 275 -11.38 3.40 13.41
CA GLN A 275 -10.57 4.13 12.45
C GLN A 275 -9.33 3.31 12.11
N GLY A 276 -8.98 3.23 10.82
CA GLY A 276 -7.70 2.74 10.36
C GLY A 276 -6.82 3.93 9.95
N GLU A 277 -5.67 4.02 10.59
CA GLU A 277 -4.68 5.08 10.41
C GLU A 277 -3.79 4.79 9.20
N ASN A 278 -3.46 5.84 8.44
CA ASN A 278 -2.34 5.83 7.51
C ASN A 278 -1.22 6.65 8.18
N SER A 279 -0.40 5.93 8.91
CA SER A 279 0.59 6.39 9.87
C SER A 279 1.74 7.12 9.20
N ARG A 280 2.73 7.55 9.99
CA ARG A 280 3.86 8.33 9.48
C ARG A 280 4.62 7.56 8.40
N ASP A 281 5.12 8.29 7.42
CA ASP A 281 5.96 7.71 6.37
C ASP A 281 7.38 7.51 6.93
N PHE A 282 7.67 6.29 7.35
CA PHE A 282 9.04 5.89 7.61
C PHE A 282 9.60 5.18 6.37
N PRO A 283 10.90 5.30 6.17
CA PRO A 283 11.61 4.55 5.14
C PRO A 283 11.75 3.05 5.36
N GLU A 284 11.71 2.56 6.60
CA GLU A 284 11.75 1.13 6.86
C GLU A 284 10.52 0.47 6.28
N LEU A 285 10.67 -0.74 5.73
CA LEU A 285 9.52 -1.51 5.26
C LEU A 285 8.70 -2.11 6.40
N GLU A 286 9.28 -2.17 7.59
CA GLU A 286 8.72 -2.81 8.78
C GLU A 286 8.28 -1.83 9.88
N GLU A 287 8.36 -0.52 9.66
CA GLU A 287 7.95 0.52 10.59
C GLU A 287 7.44 1.77 9.84
N PRO A 288 6.61 2.63 10.47
CA PRO A 288 5.82 2.30 11.64
C PRO A 288 4.74 1.28 11.27
N TYR A 289 4.14 0.63 12.27
CA TYR A 289 2.94 -0.14 12.02
C TYR A 289 1.79 0.80 11.70
N GLU A 290 0.80 0.29 10.96
CA GLU A 290 -0.45 1.02 10.81
C GLU A 290 -1.30 0.80 12.05
N GLU A 291 -2.15 1.76 12.40
CA GLU A 291 -2.92 1.70 13.64
C GLU A 291 -4.41 1.47 13.36
N MET A 292 -5.04 0.70 14.23
CA MET A 292 -6.50 0.63 14.31
C MET A 292 -6.94 1.30 15.60
N ASN A 293 -7.60 2.45 15.51
CA ASN A 293 -8.05 3.24 16.64
C ASN A 293 -9.53 2.97 16.96
N LEU A 294 -9.87 2.99 18.26
CA LEU A 294 -11.24 2.84 18.75
C LEU A 294 -11.67 4.14 19.41
N ILE A 295 -12.67 4.78 18.83
CA ILE A 295 -13.25 6.03 19.35
C ILE A 295 -14.65 5.71 19.90
N ASP A 296 -14.79 5.77 21.22
CA ASP A 296 -16.07 5.66 21.92
C ASP A 296 -16.83 7.00 21.76
N LEU A 297 -17.86 6.97 20.91
CA LEU A 297 -18.63 8.15 20.56
C LEU A 297 -19.54 8.65 21.68
N ASP A 298 -19.67 7.94 22.80
CA ASP A 298 -20.57 8.32 23.88
C ASP A 298 -19.82 8.76 25.14
N ASN A 299 -18.68 8.13 25.46
CA ASN A 299 -18.00 8.34 26.76
C ASN A 299 -16.62 9.01 26.68
N LYS A 300 -15.91 8.90 25.55
CA LYS A 300 -14.49 9.31 25.45
C LYS A 300 -14.19 10.19 24.23
N ARG A 301 -15.04 11.19 23.98
CA ARG A 301 -14.81 12.17 22.90
C ARG A 301 -13.63 13.10 23.21
N GLY A 302 -12.93 13.51 22.17
CA GLY A 302 -11.86 14.51 22.27
C GLY A 302 -10.54 13.98 22.83
N LEU A 303 -10.38 12.66 22.95
CA LEU A 303 -9.06 12.05 23.17
C LEU A 303 -8.14 12.27 21.95
N HIS A 304 -6.84 12.16 22.21
CA HIS A 304 -5.80 12.35 21.21
C HIS A 304 -5.10 11.01 20.88
N TYR A 305 -5.05 10.64 19.61
CA TYR A 305 -4.62 9.30 19.17
C TYR A 305 -3.15 9.21 18.77
N GLY A 306 -2.37 10.26 19.01
CA GLY A 306 -0.92 10.19 19.07
C GLY A 306 -0.18 11.07 18.09
N TRP A 307 -0.63 11.16 16.83
CA TRP A 307 0.06 11.95 15.81
C TRP A 307 0.15 13.44 16.18
N PRO A 308 1.30 14.12 16.00
CA PRO A 308 2.56 13.64 15.44
C PRO A 308 3.55 13.09 16.50
N TYR A 309 3.12 12.97 17.76
CA TYR A 309 3.99 12.70 18.91
C TYR A 309 4.29 11.21 19.11
N CYS A 310 3.28 10.38 18.90
CA CYS A 310 3.31 8.95 19.14
C CYS A 310 3.05 8.18 17.85
N TYR A 311 3.59 6.97 17.80
CA TYR A 311 3.23 5.96 16.81
C TYR A 311 3.25 4.60 17.50
N ASP A 312 2.64 3.61 16.84
CA ASP A 312 2.39 2.29 17.42
C ASP A 312 1.62 2.41 18.76
N PHE A 313 1.88 1.54 19.73
CA PHE A 313 1.24 1.63 21.05
C PHE A 313 1.86 2.68 21.97
N HIS A 314 3.19 2.73 22.04
CA HIS A 314 3.91 3.55 23.02
C HIS A 314 5.21 4.14 22.46
N ALA A 315 5.42 4.07 21.15
CA ALA A 315 6.62 4.61 20.56
C ALA A 315 6.53 6.13 20.53
N THR A 316 7.61 6.79 20.94
CA THR A 316 7.74 8.24 20.81
C THR A 316 8.42 8.56 19.49
N SER A 317 7.81 9.47 18.72
CA SER A 317 8.35 10.00 17.47
C SER A 317 9.82 10.42 17.60
N PRO A 318 10.68 10.09 16.61
CA PRO A 318 12.13 10.36 16.66
C PRO A 318 12.50 11.80 17.03
N GLU A 319 11.67 12.76 16.63
CA GLU A 319 11.84 14.17 16.96
C GLU A 319 11.96 14.37 18.47
N TRP A 320 11.13 13.71 19.28
CA TRP A 320 11.08 13.86 20.74
C TRP A 320 11.94 12.86 21.52
N LEU A 321 12.30 11.74 20.89
CA LEU A 321 13.03 10.66 21.53
C LEU A 321 14.52 10.97 21.73
N PHE A 322 15.18 11.56 20.72
CA PHE A 322 16.64 11.68 20.70
C PHE A 322 17.12 13.03 21.27
N PRO A 323 18.06 13.05 22.25
CA PRO A 323 18.60 14.29 22.83
C PRO A 323 19.19 15.25 21.80
N GLU A 324 19.75 14.73 20.71
CA GLU A 324 20.36 15.48 19.61
C GLU A 324 19.31 16.29 18.82
N ASN A 325 18.05 15.86 18.83
CA ASN A 325 16.94 16.51 18.14
C ASN A 325 16.33 17.68 18.93
N LYS A 326 16.78 17.91 20.17
CA LYS A 326 16.28 19.02 21.03
C LYS A 326 16.53 20.41 20.45
N THR A 327 17.42 20.55 19.47
CA THR A 327 17.68 21.82 18.77
C THR A 327 16.79 22.03 17.55
N LEU A 328 16.01 21.04 17.12
CA LEU A 328 15.09 21.20 15.99
C LEU A 328 14.08 22.33 16.30
N PRO A 329 13.68 23.15 15.31
CA PRO A 329 12.73 24.25 15.52
C PRO A 329 11.46 23.80 16.25
N ILE A 330 11.02 22.57 15.98
CA ILE A 330 9.85 21.93 16.58
C ILE A 330 9.90 21.92 18.13
N HIS A 331 11.06 21.71 18.75
CA HIS A 331 11.24 21.71 20.23
C HIS A 331 11.19 23.11 20.83
N GLN A 332 11.61 24.12 20.07
CA GLN A 332 11.54 25.51 20.51
C GLN A 332 10.12 26.06 20.37
N GLN A 333 9.38 25.55 19.38
CA GLN A 333 8.10 26.07 18.94
C GLN A 333 6.90 25.33 19.55
N PHE A 334 7.00 24.07 19.97
CA PHE A 334 6.02 23.48 20.88
C PHE A 334 6.67 22.62 21.98
N LYS A 335 6.47 23.02 23.24
CA LYS A 335 7.36 22.68 24.36
C LYS A 335 7.06 21.37 25.09
N LYS A 336 5.87 20.78 24.92
CA LYS A 336 5.49 19.55 25.63
C LYS A 336 4.77 18.59 24.67
N PRO A 337 5.41 17.46 24.28
CA PRO A 337 4.72 16.42 23.54
C PRO A 337 3.69 15.73 24.44
N ILE A 338 2.73 15.06 23.81
CA ILE A 338 1.84 14.14 24.50
C ILE A 338 2.65 12.97 25.08
N ASP A 339 2.23 12.45 26.24
CA ASP A 339 2.87 11.31 26.88
C ASP A 339 2.40 10.00 26.23
N CYS A 340 3.23 9.46 25.33
CA CYS A 340 2.98 8.21 24.62
C CYS A 340 2.97 6.97 25.54
N THR A 341 3.37 7.10 26.81
CA THR A 341 3.36 6.00 27.78
C THR A 341 2.09 5.96 28.63
N ALA A 342 1.18 6.92 28.45
CA ALA A 342 -0.09 6.95 29.18
C ALA A 342 -0.94 5.72 28.84
N THR A 343 -1.45 5.05 29.89
CA THR A 343 -2.25 3.82 29.78
C THR A 343 -3.69 4.00 30.23
N ASP A 344 -4.03 5.15 30.82
CA ASP A 344 -5.37 5.46 31.32
C ASP A 344 -5.73 6.94 31.07
N PRO A 345 -6.18 7.29 29.84
CA PRO A 345 -6.56 8.66 29.51
C PRO A 345 -7.79 9.09 30.31
N GLN A 346 -7.66 10.23 31.01
CA GLN A 346 -8.66 10.77 31.94
C GLN A 346 -9.53 11.85 31.31
N GLY A 347 -9.06 12.53 30.27
CA GLY A 347 -9.81 13.62 29.66
C GLY A 347 -9.35 14.03 28.27
N PRO A 348 -10.04 15.02 27.66
CA PRO A 348 -9.73 15.49 26.32
C PRO A 348 -8.27 15.91 26.17
N GLY A 349 -7.64 15.49 25.07
CA GLY A 349 -6.23 15.72 24.79
C GLY A 349 -5.26 14.69 25.40
N ASP A 350 -5.72 13.82 26.29
CA ASP A 350 -4.90 12.70 26.77
C ASP A 350 -4.67 11.66 25.67
N TYR A 351 -3.52 11.00 25.72
CA TYR A 351 -3.16 9.97 24.76
C TYR A 351 -4.05 8.73 24.90
N GLN A 352 -4.61 8.29 23.78
CA GLN A 352 -5.30 7.03 23.65
C GLN A 352 -4.52 6.12 22.71
N ALA A 353 -3.90 5.08 23.25
CA ALA A 353 -3.23 4.06 22.45
C ALA A 353 -4.23 3.31 21.53
N PRO A 354 -3.78 2.85 20.35
CA PRO A 354 -4.63 2.18 19.37
C PRO A 354 -5.26 0.90 19.90
N LEU A 355 -6.39 0.49 19.34
CA LEU A 355 -7.02 -0.82 19.65
C LEU A 355 -6.10 -1.98 19.26
N ALA A 356 -5.43 -1.89 18.11
CA ALA A 356 -4.50 -2.89 17.61
C ALA A 356 -3.59 -2.28 16.55
N LEU A 357 -2.48 -2.96 16.26
CA LEU A 357 -1.63 -2.64 15.12
C LEU A 357 -2.02 -3.50 13.91
N MET A 358 -1.92 -2.89 12.75
CA MET A 358 -1.93 -3.51 11.43
C MET A 358 -0.50 -3.51 10.90
N PRO A 359 -0.15 -4.41 9.96
CA PRO A 359 1.19 -4.44 9.42
C PRO A 359 1.65 -3.07 8.84
N PRO A 360 2.95 -2.79 8.84
CA PRO A 360 3.49 -1.52 8.34
C PRO A 360 3.07 -1.25 6.91
N HIS A 361 2.76 0.01 6.59
CA HIS A 361 2.45 0.48 5.24
C HIS A 361 1.28 -0.24 4.54
N VAL A 362 0.34 -0.84 5.27
CA VAL A 362 -0.85 -1.42 4.64
C VAL A 362 -1.78 -0.38 4.07
N ALA A 363 -1.70 0.88 4.51
CA ALA A 363 -2.50 2.02 4.06
C ALA A 363 -4.01 1.68 3.99
N PRO A 364 -4.71 1.59 5.14
CA PRO A 364 -6.11 1.22 5.17
C PRO A 364 -6.97 2.35 4.57
N LEU A 365 -7.72 2.08 3.51
CA LEU A 365 -8.49 3.13 2.80
C LEU A 365 -10.00 3.01 2.92
N HIS A 366 -10.53 1.83 3.23
CA HIS A 366 -11.96 1.63 3.40
C HIS A 366 -12.23 0.51 4.41
N MET A 367 -13.35 0.63 5.12
CA MET A 367 -13.78 -0.33 6.10
C MET A 367 -15.30 -0.38 6.18
N ALA A 368 -15.87 -1.58 6.26
CA ALA A 368 -17.30 -1.78 6.46
C ALA A 368 -17.57 -3.14 7.11
N TYR A 369 -18.65 -3.22 7.89
CA TYR A 369 -19.13 -4.50 8.41
C TYR A 369 -19.85 -5.26 7.32
N TYR A 370 -19.51 -6.53 7.12
CA TYR A 370 -20.23 -7.39 6.20
C TYR A 370 -21.54 -7.88 6.83
N ARG A 371 -22.67 -7.60 6.16
CA ARG A 371 -24.02 -7.93 6.64
C ARG A 371 -24.77 -8.90 5.71
N GLY A 372 -24.19 -9.20 4.55
CA GLY A 372 -24.80 -10.03 3.53
C GLY A 372 -24.88 -11.50 3.92
N ASN A 373 -25.80 -12.22 3.27
CA ASN A 373 -25.98 -13.66 3.53
C ASN A 373 -25.04 -14.54 2.69
N LEU A 374 -24.50 -14.04 1.56
CA LEU A 374 -23.71 -14.83 0.62
C LEU A 374 -22.44 -15.42 1.25
N PHE A 375 -21.80 -14.67 2.16
CA PHE A 375 -20.57 -15.08 2.85
C PHE A 375 -20.75 -15.22 4.37
N LYS A 376 -21.98 -15.50 4.83
CA LYS A 376 -22.31 -15.57 6.26
C LYS A 376 -21.42 -16.54 7.04
N ASP A 377 -21.11 -17.70 6.48
CA ASP A 377 -20.23 -18.74 7.04
C ASP A 377 -18.74 -18.41 6.98
N LEU A 378 -18.31 -17.47 6.12
CA LEU A 378 -16.90 -17.10 5.99
C LEU A 378 -16.56 -15.87 6.83
N PHE A 379 -17.29 -14.78 6.61
CA PHE A 379 -17.03 -13.49 7.25
C PHE A 379 -18.30 -12.70 7.58
N GLY A 380 -19.43 -13.39 7.78
CA GLY A 380 -20.67 -12.82 8.33
C GLY A 380 -20.44 -11.99 9.59
N GLY A 381 -20.83 -10.71 9.57
CA GLY A 381 -20.69 -9.79 10.70
C GLY A 381 -19.28 -9.27 10.96
N LYS A 382 -18.26 -9.77 10.26
CA LYS A 382 -16.87 -9.32 10.42
C LYS A 382 -16.67 -7.92 9.84
N LEU A 383 -15.64 -7.24 10.35
CA LEU A 383 -15.20 -5.94 9.86
C LEU A 383 -14.21 -6.15 8.72
N LEU A 384 -14.58 -5.77 7.51
CA LEU A 384 -13.73 -5.87 6.33
C LEU A 384 -12.93 -4.59 6.15
N VAL A 385 -11.65 -4.72 5.77
CA VAL A 385 -10.72 -3.58 5.59
C VAL A 385 -9.93 -3.76 4.30
N THR A 386 -9.90 -2.73 3.45
CA THR A 386 -9.00 -2.69 2.29
C THR A 386 -7.62 -2.22 2.74
N TRP A 387 -6.60 -2.97 2.37
CA TRP A 387 -5.20 -2.58 2.52
C TRP A 387 -4.66 -2.19 1.15
N HIS A 388 -4.53 -0.89 0.92
CA HIS A 388 -4.17 -0.30 -0.37
C HIS A 388 -2.67 -0.25 -0.62
N GLY A 389 -1.89 -0.24 0.46
CA GLY A 389 -0.48 0.14 0.47
C GLY A 389 0.35 -0.58 -0.57
N TYR A 390 1.33 0.13 -1.13
CA TYR A 390 2.13 -0.40 -2.25
C TYR A 390 3.22 -1.38 -1.84
N GLN A 391 3.43 -1.50 -0.54
CA GLN A 391 4.47 -2.32 0.06
C GLN A 391 4.00 -3.78 0.18
N PRO A 392 4.92 -4.72 0.47
CA PRO A 392 4.63 -6.16 0.48
C PRO A 392 3.52 -6.60 1.46
N THR A 393 3.18 -5.77 2.43
CA THR A 393 2.12 -5.95 3.44
C THR A 393 0.73 -5.50 2.96
N GLY A 394 0.63 -4.63 1.96
CA GLY A 394 -0.63 -4.09 1.43
C GLY A 394 -1.33 -5.01 0.43
N HIS A 395 -2.06 -4.46 -0.55
CA HIS A 395 -2.71 -5.21 -1.63
C HIS A 395 -3.64 -6.34 -1.16
N ARG A 396 -4.45 -6.09 -0.13
CA ARG A 396 -5.29 -7.14 0.48
C ARG A 396 -6.68 -6.62 0.76
N LEU A 397 -7.62 -7.56 0.88
CA LEU A 397 -8.86 -7.37 1.61
C LEU A 397 -8.78 -8.30 2.82
N VAL A 398 -8.95 -7.77 4.02
CA VAL A 398 -8.89 -8.56 5.25
C VAL A 398 -10.19 -8.48 6.03
N ALA A 399 -10.46 -9.48 6.87
CA ALA A 399 -11.63 -9.56 7.73
C ALA A 399 -11.20 -9.71 9.19
N TYR A 400 -11.74 -8.86 10.07
CA TYR A 400 -11.56 -8.95 11.52
C TYR A 400 -12.82 -9.52 12.18
N PRO A 401 -12.70 -10.57 13.02
CA PRO A 401 -13.78 -10.93 13.93
C PRO A 401 -14.03 -9.79 14.91
N VAL A 402 -15.30 -9.56 15.22
CA VAL A 402 -15.73 -8.51 16.15
C VAL A 402 -16.53 -9.09 17.31
N ASP A 403 -16.48 -8.42 18.45
CA ASP A 403 -17.29 -8.75 19.62
C ASP A 403 -18.77 -8.29 19.43
N ASN A 404 -19.59 -8.49 20.46
CA ASN A 404 -21.00 -8.07 20.45
C ASN A 404 -21.20 -6.54 20.37
N ARG A 405 -20.14 -5.74 20.58
CA ARG A 405 -20.15 -4.29 20.40
C ARG A 405 -19.77 -3.89 18.97
N GLY A 406 -19.41 -4.85 18.13
CA GLY A 406 -18.85 -4.61 16.80
C GLY A 406 -17.40 -4.12 16.84
N VAL A 407 -16.69 -4.27 17.96
CA VAL A 407 -15.28 -3.91 18.07
C VAL A 407 -14.42 -5.13 17.74
N PRO A 408 -13.35 -5.00 16.93
CA PRO A 408 -12.43 -6.10 16.65
C PRO A 408 -11.96 -6.82 17.92
N VAL A 409 -12.06 -8.14 17.91
CA VAL A 409 -11.66 -8.98 19.04
C VAL A 409 -10.14 -8.90 19.19
N THR A 410 -9.68 -8.44 20.35
CA THR A 410 -8.26 -8.39 20.67
C THR A 410 -7.87 -9.53 21.60
N LYS A 411 -6.61 -9.96 21.50
CA LYS A 411 -5.98 -10.89 22.44
C LYS A 411 -4.64 -10.32 22.92
N PRO A 412 -4.13 -10.75 24.10
CA PRO A 412 -2.79 -10.44 24.52
C PRO A 412 -1.75 -10.81 23.44
N VAL A 413 -0.63 -10.09 23.45
CA VAL A 413 0.43 -10.32 22.46
C VAL A 413 1.02 -11.71 22.62
N ASP A 414 0.91 -12.46 21.52
CA ASP A 414 1.63 -13.69 21.33
C ASP A 414 2.98 -13.34 20.75
N LYS A 415 4.09 -13.73 21.38
CA LYS A 415 5.45 -13.50 20.84
C LYS A 415 5.68 -14.17 19.49
N THR A 416 4.75 -15.02 19.05
CA THR A 416 4.75 -15.67 17.74
C THR A 416 3.76 -15.04 16.75
N ALA A 417 3.14 -13.92 17.10
CA ALA A 417 2.26 -13.16 16.22
C ALA A 417 2.99 -12.75 14.94
N VAL A 418 2.41 -13.09 13.79
CA VAL A 418 3.01 -12.86 12.48
C VAL A 418 2.03 -12.25 11.50
N PHE A 419 2.55 -11.52 10.52
CA PHE A 419 1.83 -11.04 9.34
C PHE A 419 2.50 -11.52 8.05
N ASN A 420 1.72 -11.60 6.96
CA ASN A 420 2.23 -11.99 5.65
C ASN A 420 2.94 -10.82 4.96
N PHE A 421 4.04 -11.12 4.26
CA PHE A 421 4.88 -10.15 3.57
C PHE A 421 5.22 -10.69 2.17
N ASN A 422 4.60 -10.13 1.13
CA ASN A 422 4.58 -10.66 -0.24
C ASN A 422 5.46 -9.79 -1.17
N GLN A 423 6.76 -10.04 -1.19
CA GLN A 423 7.68 -9.30 -2.05
C GLN A 423 7.49 -9.71 -3.52
N PRO A 424 7.51 -8.76 -4.48
CA PRO A 424 7.38 -9.06 -5.90
C PRO A 424 8.41 -10.10 -6.37
N GLY A 425 7.97 -11.08 -7.14
CA GLY A 425 8.84 -12.13 -7.69
C GLY A 425 9.38 -13.15 -6.67
N THR A 426 8.95 -13.08 -5.40
CA THR A 426 9.40 -13.99 -4.34
C THR A 426 8.24 -14.76 -3.73
N CYS A 427 8.58 -15.74 -2.89
CA CYS A 427 7.59 -16.43 -2.09
C CYS A 427 7.08 -15.57 -0.92
N PRO A 428 5.76 -15.59 -0.63
CA PRO A 428 5.22 -15.03 0.61
C PRO A 428 5.96 -15.50 1.84
N THR A 429 6.41 -14.54 2.64
CA THR A 429 7.05 -14.79 3.93
C THR A 429 6.12 -14.37 5.07
N LYS A 430 6.43 -14.81 6.28
CA LYS A 430 5.79 -14.34 7.50
C LYS A 430 6.81 -13.57 8.32
N LYS A 431 6.44 -12.36 8.77
CA LYS A 431 7.25 -11.54 9.67
C LYS A 431 6.57 -11.46 11.02
N LEU A 432 7.37 -11.42 12.08
CA LEU A 432 6.88 -11.22 13.44
C LEU A 432 6.44 -9.77 13.62
N PHE A 433 5.38 -9.56 14.39
CA PHE A 433 5.10 -8.24 14.95
C PHE A 433 6.19 -7.90 15.97
N ALA A 434 6.93 -6.82 15.71
CA ALA A 434 7.98 -6.31 16.58
C ALA A 434 8.05 -4.76 16.56
N PRO A 435 6.93 -4.06 16.82
CA PRO A 435 6.85 -2.60 16.78
C PRO A 435 7.75 -1.94 17.83
N HIS A 436 8.15 -0.70 17.56
CA HIS A 436 8.74 0.14 18.59
C HIS A 436 7.73 0.47 19.69
N GLY A 437 8.22 0.73 20.90
CA GLY A 437 7.36 0.94 22.05
C GLY A 437 6.58 -0.30 22.50
N GLY A 438 6.69 -1.42 21.78
CA GLY A 438 6.00 -2.66 22.10
C GLY A 438 4.56 -2.69 21.59
N MET A 439 3.87 -3.78 21.88
CA MET A 439 2.48 -4.01 21.49
C MET A 439 1.74 -4.57 22.71
N ASP A 440 0.61 -3.96 23.07
CA ASP A 440 -0.19 -4.42 24.22
C ASP A 440 -1.10 -5.58 23.84
N ARG A 441 -1.60 -5.55 22.62
CA ARG A 441 -2.62 -6.45 22.11
C ARG A 441 -2.60 -6.50 20.59
N GLN A 442 -3.10 -7.61 20.07
CA GLN A 442 -3.28 -7.83 18.63
C GLN A 442 -4.75 -8.10 18.31
N ALA A 443 -5.20 -7.65 17.15
CA ALA A 443 -6.46 -8.06 16.54
C ALA A 443 -6.15 -9.06 15.42
N PRO A 444 -6.46 -10.36 15.59
CA PRO A 444 -6.28 -11.34 14.53
C PRO A 444 -7.19 -11.01 13.34
N TYR A 445 -6.69 -11.26 12.14
CA TYR A 445 -7.44 -11.08 10.91
C TYR A 445 -7.27 -12.28 9.98
N GLU A 446 -8.17 -12.38 9.01
CA GLU A 446 -8.11 -13.33 7.92
C GLU A 446 -7.99 -12.58 6.59
N GLU A 447 -7.10 -13.01 5.71
CA GLU A 447 -7.02 -12.46 4.37
C GLU A 447 -8.16 -13.04 3.50
N VAL A 448 -9.08 -12.18 3.08
CA VAL A 448 -10.18 -12.51 2.16
C VAL A 448 -9.66 -12.56 0.72
N ILE A 449 -8.87 -11.56 0.34
CA ILE A 449 -8.08 -11.55 -0.89
C ILE A 449 -6.61 -11.41 -0.48
N SER A 450 -5.79 -12.36 -0.92
CA SER A 450 -4.39 -12.51 -0.55
C SER A 450 -3.50 -12.59 -1.79
N LYS A 451 -2.18 -12.47 -1.59
CA LYS A 451 -1.16 -12.55 -2.66
C LYS A 451 -1.51 -11.73 -3.89
N TRP A 452 -2.08 -10.56 -3.69
CA TRP A 452 -2.37 -9.63 -4.77
C TRP A 452 -1.12 -8.82 -5.15
N ASN A 453 0.07 -9.37 -4.93
CA ASN A 453 1.32 -8.85 -5.46
C ASN A 453 1.35 -9.02 -6.99
N GLU A 454 2.23 -8.25 -7.62
CA GLU A 454 2.49 -8.39 -9.05
C GLU A 454 3.10 -9.76 -9.35
N VAL A 455 2.62 -10.36 -10.44
CA VAL A 455 3.23 -11.51 -11.09
C VAL A 455 3.30 -11.20 -12.57
N LYS A 456 4.54 -11.12 -13.07
CA LYS A 456 4.84 -10.71 -14.44
C LYS A 456 4.00 -11.50 -15.45
N ASN A 457 3.33 -10.78 -16.35
CA ASN A 457 2.44 -11.31 -17.40
C ASN A 457 1.19 -12.07 -16.91
N VAL A 458 0.89 -12.05 -15.60
CA VAL A 458 -0.26 -12.76 -15.01
C VAL A 458 -1.23 -11.78 -14.37
N ARG A 459 -0.73 -10.86 -13.54
CA ARG A 459 -1.55 -9.86 -12.85
C ARG A 459 -0.70 -8.67 -12.41
N PRO A 460 -1.30 -7.47 -12.29
CA PRO A 460 -0.63 -6.36 -11.64
C PRO A 460 -0.64 -6.55 -10.13
N LYS A 461 0.11 -5.69 -9.45
CA LYS A 461 -0.06 -5.41 -8.03
C LYS A 461 -1.45 -4.81 -7.79
N GLY A 462 -2.25 -5.41 -6.91
CA GLY A 462 -3.60 -4.95 -6.60
C GLY A 462 -3.61 -3.53 -6.03
N ALA A 463 -4.70 -2.79 -6.14
CA ALA A 463 -4.78 -1.46 -5.51
C ALA A 463 -6.17 -1.19 -4.95
N PRO A 464 -6.69 -2.05 -4.05
CA PRO A 464 -8.06 -1.94 -3.56
C PRO A 464 -8.23 -0.63 -2.77
N VAL A 465 -9.12 0.24 -3.23
CA VAL A 465 -9.46 1.48 -2.52
C VAL A 465 -10.67 1.24 -1.62
N ALA A 466 -11.85 1.10 -2.21
CA ALA A 466 -13.08 0.83 -1.49
C ALA A 466 -13.82 -0.36 -2.10
N PHE A 467 -14.74 -0.91 -1.32
CA PHE A 467 -15.70 -1.89 -1.79
C PHE A 467 -17.11 -1.51 -1.36
N THR A 468 -18.11 -2.06 -2.03
CA THR A 468 -19.50 -2.02 -1.58
C THR A 468 -20.04 -3.44 -1.48
N GLU A 469 -20.78 -3.71 -0.42
CA GLU A 469 -21.61 -4.91 -0.34
C GLU A 469 -22.85 -4.68 -1.21
N ALA A 470 -23.01 -5.50 -2.25
CA ALA A 470 -24.20 -5.49 -3.06
C ALA A 470 -25.36 -6.21 -2.36
N GLU A 471 -26.60 -5.93 -2.75
CA GLU A 471 -27.82 -6.53 -2.20
C GLU A 471 -27.87 -8.06 -2.31
N ASP A 472 -27.16 -8.63 -3.28
CA ASP A 472 -27.00 -10.09 -3.40
C ASP A 472 -25.96 -10.69 -2.43
N GLY A 473 -25.31 -9.84 -1.62
CA GLY A 473 -24.27 -10.18 -0.66
C GLY A 473 -22.87 -10.31 -1.25
N SER A 474 -22.66 -10.09 -2.55
CA SER A 474 -21.34 -10.05 -3.18
C SER A 474 -20.60 -8.74 -2.86
N LEU A 475 -19.27 -8.74 -2.96
CA LEU A 475 -18.48 -7.51 -2.77
C LEU A 475 -18.00 -6.98 -4.11
N TRP A 476 -18.21 -5.69 -4.35
CA TRP A 476 -17.74 -4.99 -5.54
C TRP A 476 -16.62 -4.05 -5.15
N ILE A 477 -15.43 -4.27 -5.71
CA ILE A 477 -14.17 -3.68 -5.28
C ILE A 477 -13.65 -2.78 -6.40
N VAL A 478 -13.21 -1.58 -6.03
CA VAL A 478 -12.58 -0.61 -6.94
C VAL A 478 -11.07 -0.68 -6.75
N GLU A 479 -10.34 -0.81 -7.85
CA GLU A 479 -8.89 -0.61 -7.86
C GLU A 479 -8.50 0.67 -8.58
N ASP A 480 -7.59 1.44 -7.99
CA ASP A 480 -7.06 2.66 -8.62
C ASP A 480 -5.75 2.40 -9.38
N ARG A 481 -4.80 3.36 -9.34
CA ARG A 481 -3.47 3.31 -9.98
C ARG A 481 -3.52 2.93 -11.46
N GLU A 482 -2.72 1.95 -11.87
CA GLU A 482 -2.64 1.51 -13.27
C GLU A 482 -3.67 0.43 -13.60
N ASN A 483 -4.28 -0.19 -12.58
CA ASN A 483 -5.27 -1.26 -12.74
C ASN A 483 -6.60 -0.67 -13.22
N ARG A 484 -7.16 0.30 -12.47
CA ARG A 484 -8.39 1.05 -12.84
C ARG A 484 -9.58 0.13 -13.16
N THR A 485 -9.83 -0.84 -12.30
CA THR A 485 -10.80 -1.92 -12.50
C THR A 485 -11.97 -1.84 -11.53
N ILE A 486 -13.06 -2.50 -11.91
CA ILE A 486 -14.09 -2.97 -10.97
C ILE A 486 -14.03 -4.49 -10.96
N LEU A 487 -13.87 -5.05 -9.76
CA LEU A 487 -13.83 -6.48 -9.51
C LEU A 487 -14.97 -6.92 -8.61
N ARG A 488 -15.39 -8.17 -8.73
CA ARG A 488 -16.44 -8.76 -7.89
C ARG A 488 -15.91 -9.98 -7.16
N LEU A 489 -15.92 -9.94 -5.83
CA LEU A 489 -15.72 -11.11 -5.00
C LEU A 489 -17.05 -11.87 -4.89
N ALA A 490 -17.06 -13.11 -5.37
CA ALA A 490 -18.24 -13.96 -5.41
C ALA A 490 -17.95 -15.36 -4.86
N ARG A 491 -19.02 -16.16 -4.68
CA ARG A 491 -18.90 -17.58 -4.35
C ARG A 491 -18.43 -18.37 -5.55
N THR A 492 -17.70 -19.44 -5.29
CA THR A 492 -17.39 -20.45 -6.31
C THR A 492 -17.40 -21.84 -5.71
N GLN A 493 -17.78 -22.81 -6.54
CA GLN A 493 -17.67 -24.24 -6.23
C GLN A 493 -16.36 -24.85 -6.78
N THR A 494 -15.62 -24.09 -7.59
CA THR A 494 -14.36 -24.52 -8.18
C THR A 494 -13.20 -24.21 -7.23
N ALA A 495 -12.12 -24.98 -7.32
CA ALA A 495 -10.93 -24.74 -6.51
C ALA A 495 -10.42 -23.30 -6.70
N ASN A 496 -9.94 -22.70 -5.62
CA ASN A 496 -9.36 -21.37 -5.67
C ASN A 496 -8.08 -21.39 -6.49
N TYR A 497 -7.79 -20.27 -7.16
CA TYR A 497 -6.45 -20.05 -7.69
C TYR A 497 -5.46 -20.09 -6.52
N GLN A 498 -4.45 -20.93 -6.64
CA GLN A 498 -3.40 -21.12 -5.66
C GLN A 498 -2.07 -20.97 -6.39
N GLU A 499 -1.34 -19.91 -6.05
CA GLU A 499 -0.04 -19.67 -6.66
C GLU A 499 1.00 -20.66 -6.13
N SER A 500 1.60 -21.43 -7.03
CA SER A 500 2.74 -22.29 -6.71
C SER A 500 3.94 -21.46 -6.33
N CYS A 501 4.54 -21.75 -5.19
CA CYS A 501 5.66 -20.99 -4.65
C CYS A 501 6.94 -21.81 -4.69
N ASN A 502 7.99 -21.32 -5.37
CA ASN A 502 9.32 -21.90 -5.24
C ASN A 502 10.00 -21.41 -3.94
N LYS A 503 9.99 -22.25 -2.90
CA LYS A 503 10.36 -21.88 -1.53
C LYS A 503 11.80 -21.41 -1.36
N ASP A 504 12.70 -21.70 -2.31
CA ASP A 504 14.09 -21.22 -2.27
C ASP A 504 14.19 -19.69 -2.38
N ALA A 505 13.14 -19.01 -2.86
CA ALA A 505 13.05 -17.54 -2.94
C ALA A 505 12.60 -16.84 -1.65
N ALA A 506 12.11 -17.55 -0.63
CA ALA A 506 11.54 -16.96 0.60
C ALA A 506 12.60 -16.45 1.61
N THR A 507 13.86 -16.84 1.43
CA THR A 507 15.01 -16.33 2.20
C THR A 507 15.69 -15.12 1.53
N ALA A 508 15.06 -14.55 0.49
CA ALA A 508 15.64 -13.50 -0.33
C ALA A 508 15.88 -12.20 0.46
N ILE A 509 16.99 -11.57 0.14
CA ILE A 509 17.50 -10.35 0.77
C ILE A 509 16.71 -9.14 0.23
N ASP A 510 16.56 -8.09 1.03
CA ASP A 510 15.95 -6.83 0.62
C ASP A 510 16.61 -6.32 -0.70
N PRO A 511 15.85 -6.13 -1.79
CA PRO A 511 16.39 -5.69 -3.08
C PRO A 511 17.18 -4.37 -3.02
N SER A 512 16.83 -3.47 -2.09
CA SER A 512 17.55 -2.20 -1.91
C SER A 512 18.98 -2.43 -1.40
N ILE A 513 19.23 -3.52 -0.68
CA ILE A 513 20.57 -3.88 -0.17
C ILE A 513 21.46 -4.35 -1.31
N GLU A 514 20.91 -5.11 -2.26
CA GLU A 514 21.67 -5.51 -3.45
C GLU A 514 22.08 -4.28 -4.27
N LEU A 515 21.18 -3.31 -4.45
CA LEU A 515 21.49 -2.05 -5.13
C LEU A 515 22.57 -1.24 -4.38
N LEU A 516 22.48 -1.12 -3.06
CA LEU A 516 23.53 -0.49 -2.24
C LEU A 516 24.88 -1.22 -2.34
N ALA A 517 24.86 -2.55 -2.40
CA ALA A 517 26.06 -3.35 -2.61
C ALA A 517 26.68 -3.09 -3.99
N TRP A 518 25.87 -3.02 -5.06
CA TRP A 518 26.32 -2.62 -6.39
C TRP A 518 26.96 -1.23 -6.40
N ARG A 519 26.27 -0.23 -5.83
CA ARG A 519 26.78 1.15 -5.66
C ARG A 519 28.13 1.13 -4.93
N SER A 520 28.23 0.38 -3.83
CA SER A 520 29.46 0.26 -3.04
C SER A 520 30.60 -0.40 -3.81
N MET A 521 30.34 -1.46 -4.59
CA MET A 521 31.39 -2.14 -5.37
C MET A 521 31.93 -1.27 -6.51
N ILE A 522 31.04 -0.56 -7.21
CA ILE A 522 31.44 0.36 -8.28
C ILE A 522 32.22 1.52 -7.69
N LYS A 523 31.71 2.18 -6.64
CA LYS A 523 32.38 3.31 -5.98
C LYS A 523 33.75 2.94 -5.41
N ALA A 524 33.92 1.71 -4.91
CA ALA A 524 35.19 1.24 -4.34
C ALA A 524 36.26 0.92 -5.40
N ASN A 525 35.89 0.77 -6.68
CA ASN A 525 36.82 0.43 -7.76
C ASN A 525 36.94 1.60 -8.76
N PRO A 526 38.07 2.34 -8.77
CA PRO A 526 38.25 3.51 -9.63
C PRO A 526 38.03 3.26 -11.12
N ALA A 527 38.41 2.08 -11.64
CA ALA A 527 38.22 1.74 -13.04
C ALA A 527 36.73 1.53 -13.37
N LEU A 528 35.98 0.86 -12.48
CA LEU A 528 34.54 0.65 -12.64
C LEU A 528 33.75 1.95 -12.49
N ASP A 529 34.08 2.77 -11.50
CA ASP A 529 33.45 4.08 -11.30
C ASP A 529 33.68 5.00 -12.50
N GLN A 530 34.89 5.01 -13.05
CA GLN A 530 35.21 5.78 -14.25
C GLN A 530 34.49 5.25 -15.49
N GLY A 531 34.44 3.93 -15.68
CA GLY A 531 33.69 3.33 -16.78
C GLY A 531 32.19 3.64 -16.69
N TYR A 532 31.61 3.62 -15.48
CA TYR A 532 30.21 3.98 -15.25
C TYR A 532 29.93 5.44 -15.60
N LYS A 533 30.77 6.36 -15.12
CA LYS A 533 30.70 7.79 -15.47
C LYS A 533 30.75 8.01 -16.98
N GLN A 534 31.60 7.24 -17.68
CA GLN A 534 31.70 7.31 -19.13
C GLN A 534 30.43 6.81 -19.82
N VAL A 535 29.84 5.70 -19.38
CA VAL A 535 28.54 5.21 -19.88
C VAL A 535 27.44 6.24 -19.64
N GLN A 536 27.39 6.86 -18.46
CA GLN A 536 26.39 7.91 -18.18
C GLN A 536 26.55 9.10 -19.13
N ALA A 537 27.75 9.64 -19.27
CA ALA A 537 27.99 10.85 -20.04
C ALA A 537 27.87 10.62 -21.55
N GLU A 538 28.47 9.55 -22.08
CA GLU A 538 28.55 9.33 -23.52
C GLU A 538 27.31 8.63 -24.10
N LEU A 539 26.60 7.82 -23.31
CA LEU A 539 25.42 7.10 -23.76
C LEU A 539 24.12 7.65 -23.14
N VAL A 540 23.98 7.56 -21.82
CA VAL A 540 22.68 7.80 -21.15
C VAL A 540 22.22 9.24 -21.36
N GLN A 541 23.07 10.21 -21.02
CA GLN A 541 22.76 11.64 -21.11
C GLN A 541 22.58 12.09 -22.55
N LYS A 542 23.41 11.59 -23.47
CA LYS A 542 23.44 12.05 -24.86
C LYS A 542 22.35 11.43 -25.73
N TYR A 543 22.00 10.16 -25.51
CA TYR A 543 21.13 9.41 -26.41
C TYR A 543 19.87 8.84 -25.76
N CYS A 544 19.90 8.51 -24.47
CA CYS A 544 18.77 7.82 -23.84
C CYS A 544 17.73 8.81 -23.28
N LEU A 545 18.15 9.86 -22.58
CA LEU A 545 17.22 10.81 -21.94
C LEU A 545 16.32 11.58 -22.92
N GLY A 546 16.74 11.74 -24.17
CA GLY A 546 15.92 12.39 -25.21
C GLY A 546 14.70 11.58 -25.65
N CYS A 547 14.68 10.26 -25.37
CA CYS A 547 13.59 9.35 -25.70
C CYS A 547 12.91 8.74 -24.46
N HIS A 548 13.65 8.63 -23.35
CA HIS A 548 13.16 8.05 -22.10
C HIS A 548 13.01 9.13 -21.04
N GLY A 549 11.75 9.44 -20.69
CA GLY A 549 11.43 10.52 -19.75
C GLY A 549 11.77 10.23 -18.27
N ASN A 550 12.15 8.99 -17.92
CA ASN A 550 12.57 8.63 -16.57
C ASN A 550 13.45 7.36 -16.58
N LEU A 551 14.78 7.53 -16.61
CA LEU A 551 15.77 6.44 -16.49
C LEU A 551 16.41 6.40 -15.11
N GLU A 552 15.63 6.69 -14.08
CA GLU A 552 16.11 6.78 -12.70
C GLU A 552 15.21 5.95 -11.79
N ALA A 553 15.83 5.35 -10.77
CA ALA A 553 15.14 4.72 -9.65
C ALA A 553 15.30 5.61 -8.41
N ASP A 554 14.22 5.79 -7.66
CA ASP A 554 14.16 6.60 -6.44
C ASP A 554 14.09 5.77 -5.16
N ASP A 555 14.37 4.46 -5.27
CA ASP A 555 14.34 3.50 -4.15
C ASP A 555 15.37 3.83 -3.04
N ILE A 556 16.49 4.49 -3.38
CA ILE A 556 17.58 4.81 -2.43
C ILE A 556 17.75 6.33 -2.29
N ALA A 557 18.12 7.00 -3.38
CA ALA A 557 18.29 8.44 -3.45
C ALA A 557 18.36 8.92 -4.90
N LYS A 558 17.94 10.16 -5.14
CA LYS A 558 18.14 10.87 -6.42
C LYS A 558 19.54 11.45 -6.49
N ASP A 559 20.50 10.58 -6.81
CA ASP A 559 21.91 10.90 -6.98
C ASP A 559 22.46 10.30 -8.27
N ARG A 560 23.78 10.37 -8.48
CA ARG A 560 24.40 9.86 -9.72
C ARG A 560 24.23 8.36 -9.94
N PHE A 561 23.82 7.58 -8.94
CA PHE A 561 23.58 6.14 -9.10
C PHE A 561 22.11 5.81 -9.39
N SER A 562 21.20 6.77 -9.38
CA SER A 562 19.78 6.53 -9.70
C SER A 562 19.59 5.89 -11.08
N ASN A 563 20.43 6.23 -12.08
CA ASN A 563 20.42 5.54 -13.38
C ASN A 563 20.94 4.11 -13.30
N LEU A 564 21.98 3.87 -12.49
CA LEU A 564 22.52 2.51 -12.32
C LEU A 564 21.44 1.61 -11.72
N ASP A 565 20.81 2.08 -10.63
CA ASP A 565 19.78 1.35 -9.93
C ASP A 565 18.64 0.98 -10.88
N PHE A 566 18.17 1.94 -11.68
CA PHE A 566 17.18 1.69 -12.71
C PHE A 566 17.62 0.60 -13.69
N LEU A 567 18.85 0.69 -14.20
CA LEU A 567 19.34 -0.22 -15.23
C LEU A 567 19.57 -1.64 -14.68
N VAL A 568 20.08 -1.78 -13.46
CA VAL A 568 20.31 -3.08 -12.81
C VAL A 568 18.97 -3.72 -12.40
N LYS A 569 18.11 -2.97 -11.68
CA LYS A 569 16.80 -3.43 -11.21
C LYS A 569 15.89 -3.93 -12.34
N ASN A 570 16.01 -3.35 -13.54
CA ASN A 570 15.20 -3.71 -14.71
C ASN A 570 15.94 -4.62 -15.70
N GLU A 571 17.09 -5.17 -15.31
CA GLU A 571 17.93 -6.09 -16.10
C GLU A 571 18.39 -5.49 -17.46
N TRP A 572 18.51 -4.16 -17.56
CA TRP A 572 19.15 -3.53 -18.72
C TRP A 572 20.63 -3.82 -18.78
N ILE A 573 21.25 -3.99 -17.60
CA ILE A 573 22.63 -4.44 -17.44
C ILE A 573 22.62 -5.74 -16.64
N GLN A 574 23.28 -6.77 -17.17
CA GLN A 574 23.61 -8.00 -16.45
C GLN A 574 25.14 -8.11 -16.32
N PRO A 575 25.70 -8.09 -15.09
CA PRO A 575 27.13 -8.10 -14.85
C PRO A 575 27.85 -9.29 -15.52
N LYS A 576 28.95 -9.03 -16.24
CA LYS A 576 29.71 -9.99 -17.06
C LYS A 576 28.93 -10.77 -18.12
N ASN A 577 27.62 -10.56 -18.24
CA ASN A 577 26.78 -11.23 -19.23
C ASN A 577 26.35 -10.21 -20.29
N LEU A 578 27.24 -10.02 -21.26
CA LEU A 578 27.03 -9.07 -22.33
C LEU A 578 25.84 -9.46 -23.21
N GLU A 579 25.69 -10.76 -23.48
CA GLU A 579 24.65 -11.31 -24.37
C GLU A 579 23.23 -11.18 -23.78
N HIS A 580 23.09 -11.21 -22.46
CA HIS A 580 21.81 -10.99 -21.77
C HIS A 580 21.58 -9.56 -21.29
N SER A 581 22.56 -8.67 -21.48
CA SER A 581 22.40 -7.24 -21.17
C SER A 581 21.58 -6.55 -22.26
N LYS A 582 20.31 -6.26 -21.99
CA LYS A 582 19.38 -5.62 -22.95
C LYS A 582 19.94 -4.33 -23.53
N MET A 583 20.67 -3.55 -22.73
CA MET A 583 21.31 -2.30 -23.16
C MET A 583 22.31 -2.56 -24.29
N TYR A 584 23.17 -3.56 -24.14
CA TYR A 584 24.11 -3.94 -25.20
C TYR A 584 23.37 -4.47 -26.42
N GLY A 585 22.43 -5.42 -26.24
CA GLY A 585 21.68 -6.00 -27.33
C GLY A 585 20.95 -4.95 -28.19
N ALA A 586 20.38 -3.93 -27.55
CA ALA A 586 19.69 -2.84 -28.23
C ALA A 586 20.63 -1.91 -29.02
N ILE A 587 21.81 -1.57 -28.47
CA ILE A 587 22.79 -0.64 -29.07
C ILE A 587 23.63 -1.33 -30.14
N ALA A 588 23.95 -2.61 -29.95
CA ALA A 588 24.65 -3.45 -30.91
C ALA A 588 23.73 -4.13 -31.94
N ARG A 589 22.41 -3.89 -31.85
CA ARG A 589 21.39 -4.50 -32.72
C ARG A 589 21.51 -6.01 -32.86
N VAL A 590 21.77 -6.67 -31.74
CA VAL A 590 21.79 -8.13 -31.67
C VAL A 590 20.37 -8.63 -31.96
N GLU A 591 20.29 -9.70 -32.76
CA GLU A 591 19.02 -10.32 -33.14
C GLU A 591 18.21 -10.69 -31.88
N GLY A 592 16.90 -10.40 -31.88
CA GLY A 592 16.00 -10.64 -30.74
C GLY A 592 15.86 -9.46 -29.76
N TYR A 593 16.66 -8.39 -29.91
CA TYR A 593 16.51 -7.17 -29.10
C TYR A 593 15.88 -6.02 -29.90
N THR A 594 15.06 -5.21 -29.24
CA THR A 594 14.52 -3.98 -29.83
C THR A 594 15.65 -2.98 -30.08
N PRO A 595 15.90 -2.55 -31.34
CA PRO A 595 17.00 -1.63 -31.64
C PRO A 595 16.83 -0.28 -30.97
N MET A 596 17.93 0.24 -30.43
CA MET A 596 18.00 1.61 -29.90
C MET A 596 19.19 2.36 -30.52
N PRO A 597 18.96 3.58 -31.04
CA PRO A 597 17.71 4.31 -31.05
C PRO A 597 16.73 3.76 -32.12
N PRO A 598 15.40 3.97 -31.98
CA PRO A 598 14.41 3.52 -32.96
C PRO A 598 14.75 3.95 -34.38
N VAL A 599 14.35 3.17 -35.39
CA VAL A 599 14.78 3.33 -36.78
C VAL A 599 14.47 4.72 -37.37
N ASP A 600 13.46 5.41 -36.83
CA ASP A 600 13.04 6.77 -37.18
C ASP A 600 13.87 7.89 -36.51
N LYS A 601 14.88 7.55 -35.70
CA LYS A 601 15.75 8.49 -34.99
C LYS A 601 17.18 8.48 -35.53
N PRO A 602 17.97 9.55 -35.29
CA PRO A 602 19.39 9.59 -35.65
C PRO A 602 20.13 8.38 -35.10
N GLN A 603 20.74 7.60 -35.98
CA GLN A 603 21.42 6.36 -35.64
C GLN A 603 22.89 6.61 -35.30
N PHE A 604 23.36 5.95 -34.24
CA PHE A 604 24.79 5.78 -34.01
C PHE A 604 25.25 4.36 -34.38
N TYR A 605 24.35 3.38 -34.52
CA TYR A 605 24.72 2.04 -34.98
C TYR A 605 25.29 2.08 -36.40
N GLY A 606 26.42 1.40 -36.62
CA GLY A 606 27.13 1.40 -37.90
C GLY A 606 27.98 2.65 -38.17
N THR A 607 28.15 3.53 -37.17
CA THR A 607 29.10 4.65 -37.22
C THR A 607 30.30 4.39 -36.30
N SER A 608 31.41 5.08 -36.54
CA SER A 608 32.59 5.02 -35.65
C SER A 608 32.26 5.46 -34.21
N GLU A 609 31.28 6.34 -34.04
CA GLU A 609 30.76 6.75 -32.73
C GLU A 609 29.98 5.62 -32.06
N GLY A 610 29.09 4.91 -32.76
CA GLY A 610 28.39 3.76 -32.19
C GLY A 610 29.29 2.57 -31.91
N GLU A 611 30.29 2.31 -32.74
CA GLU A 611 31.32 1.29 -32.46
C GLU A 611 32.09 1.61 -31.17
N ARG A 612 32.44 2.88 -30.97
CA ARG A 612 33.06 3.35 -29.73
C ARG A 612 32.13 3.17 -28.53
N LEU A 613 30.85 3.57 -28.64
CA LEU A 613 29.87 3.41 -27.56
C LEU A 613 29.66 1.94 -27.19
N ASN A 614 29.53 1.06 -28.19
CA ASN A 614 29.45 -0.38 -27.98
C ASN A 614 30.68 -0.92 -27.25
N LYS A 615 31.88 -0.45 -27.60
CA LYS A 615 33.12 -0.82 -26.91
C LYS A 615 33.13 -0.35 -25.45
N ILE A 616 32.75 0.89 -25.18
CA ILE A 616 32.68 1.44 -23.80
C ILE A 616 31.71 0.61 -22.95
N VAL A 617 30.49 0.40 -23.44
CA VAL A 617 29.44 -0.35 -22.73
C VAL A 617 29.86 -1.80 -22.51
N SER A 618 30.34 -2.48 -23.55
CA SER A 618 30.74 -3.89 -23.44
C SER A 618 31.91 -4.11 -22.50
N GLN A 619 32.95 -3.27 -22.59
CA GLN A 619 34.11 -3.35 -21.69
C GLN A 619 33.70 -3.11 -20.24
N TRP A 620 32.83 -2.12 -19.99
CA TRP A 620 32.36 -1.84 -18.65
C TRP A 620 31.52 -2.99 -18.08
N ILE A 621 30.53 -3.50 -18.83
CA ILE A 621 29.70 -4.66 -18.41
C ILE A 621 30.57 -5.89 -18.11
N GLN A 622 31.56 -6.18 -18.96
CA GLN A 622 32.48 -7.31 -18.77
C GLN A 622 33.41 -7.13 -17.56
N SER A 623 33.70 -5.89 -17.17
CA SER A 623 34.52 -5.59 -16.00
C SER A 623 33.75 -5.66 -14.68
N MET A 624 32.41 -5.62 -14.70
CA MET A 624 31.59 -5.66 -13.49
C MET A 624 31.81 -6.96 -12.69
N PRO A 625 31.76 -6.92 -11.35
CA PRO A 625 31.85 -8.12 -10.52
C PRO A 625 30.60 -9.00 -10.67
N THR A 626 30.67 -10.27 -10.25
CA THR A 626 29.54 -11.23 -10.29
C THR A 626 29.16 -11.76 -8.91
N ASP A 627 29.91 -11.36 -7.88
CA ASP A 627 29.86 -11.87 -6.52
C ASP A 627 29.26 -10.86 -5.54
N VAL A 628 28.35 -9.99 -6.02
CA VAL A 628 27.71 -8.95 -5.20
C VAL A 628 27.03 -9.53 -3.95
N GLU A 629 26.44 -10.72 -4.08
CA GLU A 629 25.76 -11.43 -2.99
C GLU A 629 26.71 -11.80 -1.84
N SER A 630 28.02 -11.90 -2.10
CA SER A 630 29.03 -12.16 -1.05
C SER A 630 29.36 -10.93 -0.21
N THR A 631 28.88 -9.75 -0.61
CA THR A 631 29.25 -8.47 -0.01
C THR A 631 28.29 -7.99 1.07
N TYR A 632 27.22 -8.73 1.33
CA TYR A 632 26.27 -8.42 2.38
C TYR A 632 25.76 -9.69 3.07
N ALA A 633 25.55 -9.61 4.37
CA ALA A 633 24.97 -10.65 5.19
C ALA A 633 23.99 -10.04 6.18
N ARG A 634 22.83 -10.69 6.34
CA ARG A 634 21.81 -10.28 7.30
C ARG A 634 22.31 -10.52 8.73
N PHE A 635 22.20 -9.51 9.58
CA PHE A 635 22.63 -9.54 10.97
C PHE A 635 21.56 -8.92 11.88
N THR A 636 21.31 -9.54 13.03
CA THR A 636 20.42 -8.99 14.06
C THR A 636 21.25 -8.41 15.19
N MET A 637 21.04 -7.14 15.50
CA MET A 637 21.78 -6.40 16.50
C MET A 637 21.52 -6.97 17.90
N ALA A 638 22.59 -7.34 18.60
CA ALA A 638 22.48 -7.86 19.96
C ALA A 638 22.23 -6.74 20.99
N ASP A 639 22.66 -5.52 20.66
CA ASP A 639 22.70 -4.39 21.56
C ASP A 639 22.76 -3.06 20.79
N LYS A 640 22.59 -1.97 21.52
CA LYS A 640 22.56 -0.62 21.00
C LYS A 640 23.89 -0.22 20.36
N ARG A 641 23.88 0.37 19.17
CA ARG A 641 25.07 0.85 18.45
C ARG A 641 24.84 2.20 17.78
N ASN A 642 25.84 3.08 17.83
CA ASN A 642 25.82 4.30 17.03
C ASN A 642 26.22 4.01 15.59
N VAL A 643 25.46 4.54 14.65
CA VAL A 643 25.75 4.54 13.22
C VAL A 643 26.53 5.80 12.88
N ARG A 644 27.61 5.67 12.12
CA ARG A 644 28.50 6.78 11.73
C ARG A 644 28.78 6.74 10.24
N ALA A 645 28.98 7.91 9.62
CA ALA A 645 29.33 8.02 8.20
C ALA A 645 30.79 7.62 7.91
N ALA A 646 31.62 7.55 8.96
CA ALA A 646 33.00 7.08 8.88
C ALA A 646 33.34 6.23 10.12
N ALA A 647 34.30 5.33 9.97
CA ALA A 647 34.85 4.57 11.08
C ALA A 647 35.62 5.50 12.03
N GLY A 648 35.30 5.43 13.32
CA GLY A 648 36.01 6.17 14.36
C GLY A 648 35.08 6.77 15.40
N THR A 649 35.55 6.88 16.63
CA THR A 649 34.75 7.38 17.75
C THR A 649 34.50 8.89 17.67
N SER A 650 35.38 9.62 16.97
CA SER A 650 35.27 11.05 16.69
C SER A 650 34.38 11.39 15.49
N ALA A 651 34.04 10.41 14.63
CA ALA A 651 33.18 10.66 13.48
C ALA A 651 31.76 11.04 13.94
N LYS A 652 31.05 11.91 13.21
CA LYS A 652 29.69 12.32 13.61
C LYS A 652 28.74 11.12 13.70
N VAL A 653 27.93 11.07 14.75
CA VAL A 653 26.84 10.09 14.87
C VAL A 653 25.74 10.49 13.90
N CYS A 654 25.45 9.61 12.96
CA CYS A 654 24.45 9.83 11.92
C CYS A 654 23.13 9.15 12.25
N GLY A 655 23.13 8.24 13.23
CA GLY A 655 21.99 7.43 13.58
C GLY A 655 22.32 6.45 14.68
N GLN A 656 21.37 5.58 14.99
CA GLN A 656 21.48 4.63 16.08
C GLN A 656 20.66 3.37 15.81
N LEU A 657 21.27 2.21 16.06
CA LEU A 657 20.63 0.91 16.04
C LEU A 657 20.33 0.45 17.46
N MET A 658 19.26 -0.30 17.62
CA MET A 658 18.78 -0.88 18.87
C MET A 658 18.93 -2.41 18.88
N ALA A 659 18.86 -3.02 20.06
CA ALA A 659 18.82 -4.48 20.16
C ALA A 659 17.57 -5.03 19.43
N GLY A 660 17.75 -6.05 18.61
CA GLY A 660 16.70 -6.63 17.76
C GLY A 660 16.65 -6.06 16.34
N ASP A 661 17.31 -4.92 16.07
CA ASP A 661 17.35 -4.34 14.73
C ASP A 661 18.00 -5.30 13.72
N ILE A 662 17.42 -5.38 12.53
CA ILE A 662 18.00 -6.13 11.42
C ILE A 662 18.81 -5.14 10.57
N VAL A 663 20.07 -5.47 10.33
CA VAL A 663 20.94 -4.72 9.42
C VAL A 663 21.65 -5.68 8.47
N TYR A 664 22.13 -5.15 7.35
CA TYR A 664 22.96 -5.90 6.42
C TYR A 664 24.39 -5.38 6.53
N ILE A 665 25.32 -6.28 6.84
CA ILE A 665 26.72 -5.96 7.05
C ILE A 665 27.56 -6.57 5.94
N ASP A 666 28.66 -5.93 5.57
CA ASP A 666 29.65 -6.57 4.70
C ASP A 666 30.43 -7.62 5.51
N PRO A 667 30.27 -8.94 5.22
CA PRO A 667 30.83 -9.99 6.06
C PRO A 667 32.33 -10.21 5.80
N ARG A 668 32.87 -9.62 4.73
CA ARG A 668 34.23 -9.89 4.27
C ARG A 668 35.25 -9.31 5.27
N PRO A 669 36.20 -10.11 5.79
CA PRO A 669 37.15 -9.62 6.78
C PRO A 669 37.98 -8.42 6.31
N SER A 670 38.23 -8.31 5.01
CA SER A 670 38.99 -7.22 4.39
C SER A 670 38.31 -5.86 4.47
N THR A 671 37.01 -5.81 4.78
CA THR A 671 36.23 -4.56 4.80
C THR A 671 36.03 -4.00 6.20
N ILE A 672 36.51 -4.73 7.23
CA ILE A 672 36.56 -4.26 8.61
C ILE A 672 37.62 -3.18 8.74
N VAL A 673 37.21 -2.00 9.20
CA VAL A 673 38.11 -0.87 9.39
C VAL A 673 38.52 -0.80 10.86
N THR A 674 39.82 -0.63 11.14
CA THR A 674 40.31 -0.35 12.50
C THR A 674 40.58 1.13 12.63
N ALA A 675 39.83 1.79 13.52
CA ALA A 675 39.97 3.22 13.81
C ALA A 675 39.79 3.46 15.31
N ASN A 676 40.67 4.26 15.91
CA ASN A 676 40.70 4.53 17.36
C ASN A 676 40.76 3.24 18.22
N ASN A 677 41.55 2.24 17.81
CA ASN A 677 41.66 0.92 18.45
C ASN A 677 40.34 0.12 18.53
N ILE A 678 39.32 0.51 17.77
CA ILE A 678 38.03 -0.18 17.65
C ILE A 678 37.89 -0.72 16.23
N LYS A 679 37.30 -1.91 16.09
CA LYS A 679 36.93 -2.48 14.80
C LYS A 679 35.54 -1.98 14.41
N TRP A 680 35.39 -1.60 13.15
CA TRP A 680 34.16 -1.06 12.60
C TRP A 680 33.70 -1.92 11.43
N SER A 681 32.44 -2.35 11.49
CA SER A 681 31.79 -3.09 10.42
C SER A 681 31.09 -2.11 9.48
N ARG A 682 31.19 -2.34 8.17
CA ARG A 682 30.38 -1.64 7.17
C ARG A 682 28.96 -2.17 7.25
N VAL A 683 27.99 -1.27 7.31
CA VAL A 683 26.57 -1.59 7.30
C VAL A 683 25.89 -0.84 6.17
N TYR A 684 24.98 -1.50 5.46
CA TYR A 684 24.19 -0.91 4.39
C TYR A 684 22.90 -0.36 4.97
N LEU A 685 22.68 0.94 4.83
CA LEU A 685 21.46 1.64 5.24
C LEU A 685 21.05 2.59 4.12
N VAL A 686 19.76 2.58 3.78
CA VAL A 686 19.22 3.59 2.86
C VAL A 686 19.17 4.95 3.56
N PRO A 687 19.40 6.07 2.85
CA PRO A 687 19.42 7.43 3.43
C PRO A 687 18.17 7.78 4.23
N SER A 688 17.05 7.18 3.84
CA SER A 688 15.76 7.46 4.41
C SER A 688 15.61 6.77 5.77
N HIS A 689 16.29 5.64 6.05
CA HIS A 689 16.19 4.77 7.25
C HIS A 689 15.93 5.56 8.56
N SER A 690 14.86 5.29 9.32
CA SER A 690 14.49 6.03 10.55
C SER A 690 15.54 5.95 11.65
N ARG A 691 16.43 4.95 11.57
CA ARG A 691 17.61 4.84 12.42
C ARG A 691 18.63 5.94 12.16
N LEU A 692 18.58 6.58 11.00
CA LEU A 692 19.38 7.76 10.69
C LEU A 692 18.65 9.01 11.17
N PHE A 693 19.37 9.85 11.89
CA PHE A 693 18.88 11.15 12.30
C PHE A 693 18.88 12.08 11.08
N LYS A 694 17.70 12.63 10.78
CA LYS A 694 17.53 13.57 9.67
C LYS A 694 18.54 14.71 9.76
N ASP A 695 19.21 14.99 8.65
CA ASP A 695 20.24 16.03 8.50
C ASP A 695 21.46 15.90 9.42
N ALA A 696 21.58 14.81 10.19
CA ALA A 696 22.76 14.59 11.03
C ALA A 696 24.00 14.33 10.18
N CYS A 697 23.90 13.60 9.08
CA CYS A 697 25.02 13.40 8.16
C CYS A 697 24.55 13.47 6.71
N PRO A 698 25.38 13.98 5.79
CA PRO A 698 25.18 13.74 4.38
C PRO A 698 25.14 12.23 4.13
N ALA A 699 24.09 11.75 3.47
CA ALA A 699 23.98 10.34 3.17
C ALA A 699 25.06 9.94 2.15
N PRO A 700 25.82 8.86 2.41
CA PRO A 700 26.79 8.37 1.44
C PRO A 700 26.06 7.78 0.24
N GLU A 701 26.52 8.08 -0.97
CA GLU A 701 25.90 7.63 -2.24
C GLU A 701 25.77 6.10 -2.35
N ASP A 702 26.61 5.34 -1.63
CA ASP A 702 26.59 3.88 -1.57
C ASP A 702 25.87 3.33 -0.33
N GLY A 703 25.24 4.20 0.47
CA GLY A 703 24.53 3.85 1.71
C GLY A 703 25.38 3.09 2.73
N VAL A 704 26.70 3.20 2.67
CA VAL A 704 27.60 2.54 3.61
C VAL A 704 27.85 3.43 4.83
N TYR A 705 27.47 2.91 5.97
CA TYR A 705 27.77 3.47 7.29
C TYR A 705 28.63 2.50 8.09
N PHE A 706 29.01 2.92 9.29
CA PHE A 706 29.88 2.18 10.18
C PHE A 706 29.25 2.02 11.55
N VAL A 707 29.32 0.81 12.08
CA VAL A 707 28.98 0.47 13.46
C VAL A 707 30.19 -0.17 14.13
N SER A 708 30.36 0.08 15.43
CA SER A 708 31.41 -0.59 16.19
C SER A 708 31.08 -2.08 16.34
N ARG A 709 32.09 -2.91 16.10
CA ARG A 709 31.99 -4.36 16.16
C ARG A 709 32.08 -4.88 17.58
#